data_AF-A0A932WT74-F1
#
_entry.id   AF-A0A932WT74-F1
#
_cell.length_a   1.000
_cell.length_b   1.000
_cell.length_c   1.000
_cell.angle_alpha   90.00
_cell.angle_beta   90.00
_cell.angle_gamma   90.00
#
_symmetry.space_group_name_H-M   'P 1'
#
loop_
_entity.id
_entity.type
_entity.pdbx_description
1 polymer ?
#
loop_
_entity_poly.entity_id
_entity_poly.type
_entity_poly.pdbx_seq_one_letter_code
_entity_poly.pdbx_strand_id
1 'polypeptide(L)'
;HDVAVVVDRVTIAHDARKRISESIEKALDLGQGWLHAVRILEDRPETDWPLERFSLHRTCLTCLRSFEDLSPNHFSFNSSLGWCAACEGLGTQQGTNLTALIADPRRTLASGAVAAWPDAGTNKLFGRMLAALSRQLKIPLDVPFERLEPRDQRTILFGAGDRWISLEESGSSDAAGPIRFQYKGLYPAVEEAARVSFSHRLKLEHLSGEVACSACHGSRLRDDAAAVRFGGKTLQEICELPLGSCLSFFKDMKLTGPEKKIAGDLLREVMGRLSFLVDVGLHYLTLARTMPTLSGGESQRIRLAGQVGRALTGVLYVLDEPTIGLHPRDNGRLLGALRRLRDLGNTVVLVEHDREVLESADRLFDFGPGAGRFGGNIVGQGTPGALKRIPESLTGKFLSGREQIAIPATRRISAGAQPPGGGWLEVHGARLHNLRNVDLRIPLGTLCTVTGVSGSGKSSLIEETLSRAVAKHLHNSRETAGPFDKIVGLELINKIIVVDQQPLGTTPASNPATYTGVFDHIREVFTRLPEAKIRGYRPGRFSFNRAGGRCEACEGNGQKCIEMHFLPDVWVECDACKGRRFNAETLAVRYKGQSIADVLEMSIGQAHELFQNIPGIRGILAMLCAVGLDYLTLGQSAATLSGGEAQRVKLAAELARPQTGKTLYVLDEPTTGLHFDDIRKLLKVLQSLVELGNTVVVIEHNLDVIKTADWIVDLGPEAGFEGGWIVAAGTPEEVVQYALDGRRSARRGTSAVDAPCGRSHTGELLEPLLKHGRRETIEVFDARAASRKHVGDLDLRKLGADARMPWQLDGRRWHTVDRVSHNGRPCRWEGAALELVIDALESDRGFAPVNWNDRSVVDVTGAGSPATWFLHALTGDEWILTLKFRVPRNTFSDTQLVKQLALKSLDDLDELPVYGRGDRVRIKNVKGAWQEVSVTVHWLREIDTPGFKEFFARAAGSYLKRTRVTPLNLEDLTPWKVLGKKWHLSRKGFPSGKRVRWEPDVLERLADSLMTASPGARVDWSGKQVVYFYLSDSAEPWATVQTKRRGGIDVSLFGTAGRFALGKIAGLGREREIVSTPGKPDQIKIRLDTAAHVADPEFKRFIKEHAERK
;
A
#
# COMPACT_ATOMS: atom_id res chain seq x y z
N HIS A 1 -37.99 -49.20 28.64
CA HIS A 1 -39.37 -49.39 29.12
C HIS A 1 -39.86 -48.06 29.64
N ASP A 2 -40.99 -47.55 29.13
CA ASP A 2 -41.64 -46.37 29.71
C ASP A 2 -42.61 -46.87 30.80
N VAL A 3 -42.27 -46.59 32.05
CA VAL A 3 -43.03 -47.07 33.21
C VAL A 3 -43.76 -45.86 33.81
N ALA A 4 -45.07 -45.79 33.59
CA ALA A 4 -45.94 -44.80 34.22
C ALA A 4 -46.66 -45.44 35.42
N VAL A 5 -46.61 -44.77 36.57
CA VAL A 5 -47.30 -45.21 37.78
C VAL A 5 -48.63 -44.48 37.88
N VAL A 6 -49.73 -45.23 37.98
CA VAL A 6 -51.06 -44.66 38.23
C VAL A 6 -51.12 -44.23 39.70
N VAL A 7 -51.13 -42.92 39.93
CA VAL A 7 -51.13 -42.34 41.29
C VAL A 7 -52.53 -42.23 41.88
N ASP A 8 -53.51 -41.81 41.08
CA ASP A 8 -54.92 -41.74 41.47
C ASP A 8 -55.83 -41.74 40.22
N ARG A 9 -57.12 -42.01 40.40
CA ARG A 9 -58.19 -41.82 39.40
C ARG A 9 -59.25 -40.92 40.01
N VAL A 10 -59.41 -39.72 39.45
CA VAL A 10 -60.23 -38.65 40.02
C VAL A 10 -61.30 -38.16 39.05
N THR A 11 -62.48 -37.86 39.58
CA THR A 11 -63.56 -37.18 38.85
C THR A 11 -63.52 -35.70 39.19
N ILE A 12 -63.58 -34.81 38.18
CA ILE A 12 -63.53 -33.36 38.39
C ILE A 12 -64.87 -32.90 38.99
N ALA A 13 -64.89 -32.71 40.31
CA ALA A 13 -66.02 -32.21 41.09
C ALA A 13 -65.55 -31.15 42.11
N HIS A 14 -66.43 -30.23 42.52
CA HIS A 14 -66.06 -29.09 43.37
C HIS A 14 -65.54 -29.50 44.76
N ASP A 15 -66.06 -30.61 45.30
CA ASP A 15 -65.65 -31.23 46.56
C ASP A 15 -64.35 -32.03 46.47
N ALA A 16 -63.91 -32.40 45.26
CA ALA A 16 -62.70 -33.21 45.02
C ALA A 16 -61.39 -32.40 44.98
N ARG A 17 -61.43 -31.06 45.13
CA ARG A 17 -60.24 -30.19 44.95
C ARG A 17 -59.05 -30.56 45.84
N LYS A 18 -59.28 -30.85 47.12
CA LYS A 18 -58.23 -31.23 48.07
C LYS A 18 -57.54 -32.53 47.63
N ARG A 19 -58.33 -33.53 47.25
CA ARG A 19 -57.83 -34.82 46.74
C ARG A 19 -57.05 -34.65 45.45
N ILE A 20 -57.52 -33.81 44.51
CA ILE A 20 -56.79 -33.52 43.27
C ILE A 20 -55.44 -32.89 43.58
N SER A 21 -55.36 -31.92 44.50
CA SER A 21 -54.09 -31.31 44.92
C SER A 21 -53.13 -32.33 45.53
N GLU A 22 -53.58 -33.17 46.47
CA GLU A 22 -52.76 -34.22 47.08
C GLU A 22 -52.24 -35.23 46.05
N SER A 23 -53.09 -35.62 45.09
CA SER A 23 -52.72 -36.54 44.01
C SER A 23 -51.73 -35.91 43.02
N ILE A 24 -51.84 -34.60 42.75
CA ILE A 24 -50.86 -33.85 41.94
C ILE A 24 -49.51 -33.78 42.66
N GLU A 25 -49.47 -33.40 43.94
CA GLU A 25 -48.22 -33.33 44.72
C GLU A 25 -47.53 -34.69 44.78
N LYS A 26 -48.28 -35.75 45.10
CA LYS A 26 -47.75 -37.12 45.16
C LYS A 26 -47.25 -37.61 43.80
N ALA A 27 -47.93 -37.25 42.72
CA ALA A 27 -47.52 -37.59 41.37
C ALA A 27 -46.25 -36.84 40.94
N LEU A 28 -46.15 -35.55 41.26
CA LEU A 28 -44.93 -34.77 41.01
C LEU A 28 -43.77 -35.31 41.85
N ASP A 29 -43.97 -35.67 43.12
CA ASP A 29 -42.91 -36.23 43.96
C ASP A 29 -42.41 -37.59 43.43
N LEU A 30 -43.33 -38.53 43.14
CA LEU A 30 -43.00 -39.84 42.56
C LEU A 30 -42.37 -39.72 41.17
N GLY A 31 -42.84 -38.76 40.37
CA GLY A 31 -42.37 -38.46 39.02
C GLY A 31 -41.14 -37.55 38.96
N GLN A 32 -40.52 -37.21 40.09
CA GLN A 32 -39.37 -36.27 40.17
C GLN A 32 -39.62 -34.93 39.46
N GLY A 33 -40.82 -34.39 39.65
CA GLY A 33 -41.30 -33.16 39.04
C GLY A 33 -42.06 -33.37 37.73
N TRP A 34 -42.48 -34.59 37.38
CA TRP A 34 -43.32 -34.89 36.20
C TRP A 34 -44.69 -35.44 36.59
N LEU A 35 -45.72 -35.00 35.87
CA LEU A 35 -47.10 -35.46 36.01
C LEU A 35 -47.69 -35.75 34.63
N HIS A 36 -48.28 -36.93 34.48
CA HIS A 36 -49.08 -37.32 33.32
C HIS A 36 -50.56 -37.33 33.71
N ALA A 37 -51.33 -36.40 33.14
CA ALA A 37 -52.78 -36.35 33.30
C ALA A 37 -53.44 -37.00 32.08
N VAL A 38 -54.15 -38.09 32.28
CA VAL A 38 -54.83 -38.81 31.19
C VAL A 38 -56.33 -38.62 31.33
N ARG A 39 -56.97 -38.13 30.27
CA ARG A 39 -58.43 -38.04 30.22
C ARG A 39 -59.01 -39.34 29.68
N ILE A 40 -59.76 -40.04 30.51
CA ILE A 40 -60.43 -41.30 30.15
C ILE A 40 -61.55 -41.00 29.14
N LEU A 41 -61.52 -41.67 27.99
CA LEU A 41 -62.58 -41.68 26.98
C LEU A 41 -63.05 -43.13 26.79
N GLU A 42 -64.18 -43.47 27.41
CA GLU A 42 -64.70 -44.86 27.45
C GLU A 42 -65.10 -45.40 26.06
N ASP A 43 -65.30 -44.51 25.09
CA ASP A 43 -65.65 -44.82 23.70
C ASP A 43 -64.42 -45.17 22.83
N ARG A 44 -63.21 -45.15 23.39
CA ARG A 44 -61.95 -45.36 22.66
C ARG A 44 -60.95 -46.25 23.42
N PRO A 45 -60.07 -46.97 22.71
CA PRO A 45 -59.00 -47.73 23.36
C PRO A 45 -58.06 -46.80 24.14
N GLU A 46 -57.48 -47.31 25.23
CA GLU A 46 -56.62 -46.56 26.17
C GLU A 46 -55.42 -45.86 25.48
N THR A 47 -54.93 -46.42 24.38
CA THR A 47 -53.85 -45.83 23.56
C THR A 47 -54.22 -44.48 22.96
N ASP A 48 -55.51 -44.20 22.81
CA ASP A 48 -56.05 -43.00 22.17
C ASP A 48 -56.57 -41.98 23.20
N TRP A 49 -56.38 -42.26 24.50
CA TRP A 49 -56.76 -41.32 25.55
C TRP A 49 -55.86 -40.08 25.52
N PRO A 50 -56.44 -38.86 25.56
CA PRO A 50 -55.66 -37.62 25.60
C PRO A 50 -54.74 -37.59 26.85
N LEU A 51 -53.44 -37.51 26.60
CA LEU A 51 -52.40 -37.36 27.62
C LEU A 51 -51.89 -35.92 27.63
N GLU A 52 -52.04 -35.25 28.78
CA GLU A 52 -51.40 -33.97 29.07
C GLU A 52 -50.21 -34.19 30.01
N ARG A 53 -49.09 -33.50 29.74
CA ARG A 53 -47.87 -33.59 30.55
C ARG A 53 -47.63 -32.27 31.27
N PHE A 54 -47.29 -32.36 32.56
CA PHE A 54 -46.91 -31.22 33.38
C PHE A 54 -45.53 -31.48 33.99
N SER A 55 -44.73 -30.42 34.15
CA SER A 55 -43.43 -30.50 34.81
C SER A 55 -43.18 -29.31 35.72
N LEU A 56 -42.50 -29.54 36.86
CA LEU A 56 -41.95 -28.48 37.72
C LEU A 56 -40.65 -27.89 37.14
N HIS A 57 -39.98 -28.62 36.24
CA HIS A 57 -38.78 -28.15 35.54
C HIS A 57 -39.18 -27.36 34.30
N ARG A 58 -38.37 -26.38 33.91
CA ARG A 58 -38.53 -25.71 32.61
C ARG A 58 -38.17 -26.70 31.51
N THR A 59 -39.16 -27.40 30.97
CA THR A 59 -38.93 -28.48 30.00
C THR A 59 -39.85 -28.33 28.79
N CYS A 60 -39.34 -28.65 27.59
CA CYS A 60 -40.19 -28.78 26.42
C CYS A 60 -41.05 -30.05 26.51
N LEU A 61 -42.38 -29.91 26.52
CA LEU A 61 -43.29 -31.06 26.66
C LEU A 61 -43.33 -31.98 25.41
N THR A 62 -42.74 -31.53 24.31
CA THR A 62 -42.65 -32.29 23.04
C THR A 62 -41.35 -33.09 22.94
N CYS A 63 -40.20 -32.46 23.16
CA CYS A 63 -38.89 -33.12 23.02
C CYS A 63 -38.23 -33.49 24.37
N LEU A 64 -38.88 -33.17 25.49
CA LEU A 64 -38.45 -33.47 26.86
C LEU A 64 -37.09 -32.88 27.27
N ARG A 65 -36.57 -31.91 26.52
CA ARG A 65 -35.34 -31.18 26.86
C ARG A 65 -35.61 -30.20 28.00
N SER A 66 -34.84 -30.35 29.09
CA SER A 66 -34.83 -29.45 30.25
C SER A 66 -33.92 -28.24 30.02
N PHE A 67 -34.26 -27.11 30.66
CA PHE A 67 -33.57 -25.83 30.61
C PHE A 67 -33.25 -25.33 32.02
N GLU A 68 -32.13 -24.63 32.15
CA GLU A 68 -31.71 -23.97 33.39
C GLU A 68 -32.41 -22.60 33.57
N ASP A 69 -32.36 -22.05 34.79
CA ASP A 69 -32.84 -20.69 35.01
C ASP A 69 -31.89 -19.66 34.39
N LEU A 70 -32.45 -18.88 33.45
CA LEU A 70 -31.69 -17.90 32.69
C LEU A 70 -31.50 -16.60 33.50
N SER A 71 -30.27 -16.34 33.90
CA SER A 71 -29.81 -15.05 34.44
C SER A 71 -29.31 -14.11 33.33
N PRO A 72 -29.10 -12.80 33.59
CA PRO A 72 -28.55 -11.86 32.60
C PRO A 72 -27.24 -12.30 31.96
N ASN A 73 -26.39 -13.06 32.66
CA ASN A 73 -25.14 -13.58 32.12
C ASN A 73 -25.35 -14.59 30.97
N HIS A 74 -26.50 -15.28 30.94
CA HIS A 74 -26.85 -16.18 29.83
C HIS A 74 -27.18 -15.41 28.54
N PHE A 75 -27.53 -14.13 28.64
CA PHE A 75 -27.76 -13.23 27.51
C PHE A 75 -26.51 -12.41 27.14
N SER A 76 -25.36 -12.68 27.79
CA SER A 76 -24.09 -12.02 27.50
C SER A 76 -23.19 -12.94 26.69
N PHE A 77 -22.87 -12.53 25.46
CA PHE A 77 -21.88 -13.21 24.63
C PHE A 77 -20.43 -13.04 25.12
N ASN A 78 -20.20 -12.20 26.15
CA ASN A 78 -18.90 -12.06 26.81
C ASN A 78 -18.76 -12.96 28.05
N SER A 79 -19.79 -13.74 28.38
CA SER A 79 -19.77 -14.67 29.50
C SER A 79 -19.79 -16.10 28.97
N SER A 80 -18.99 -16.98 29.59
CA SER A 80 -18.96 -18.40 29.24
C SER A 80 -20.29 -19.11 29.46
N LEU A 81 -21.19 -18.54 30.29
CA LEU A 81 -22.52 -19.05 30.55
C LEU A 81 -23.50 -18.81 29.39
N GLY A 82 -23.29 -17.74 28.60
CA GLY A 82 -24.23 -17.27 27.59
C GLY A 82 -23.73 -17.39 26.15
N TRP A 83 -22.43 -17.47 25.94
CA TRP A 83 -21.85 -17.46 24.60
C TRP A 83 -22.14 -18.74 23.80
N CYS A 84 -22.15 -18.63 22.47
CA CYS A 84 -22.19 -19.80 21.61
C CYS A 84 -20.88 -20.59 21.74
N ALA A 85 -20.96 -21.88 22.08
CA ALA A 85 -19.79 -22.75 22.24
C ALA A 85 -18.96 -22.92 20.95
N ALA A 86 -19.57 -22.79 19.77
CA ALA A 86 -18.88 -22.99 18.49
C ALA A 86 -18.03 -21.78 18.04
N CYS A 87 -18.33 -20.58 18.54
CA CYS A 87 -17.60 -19.36 18.16
C CYS A 87 -17.15 -18.55 19.38
N GLU A 88 -17.32 -19.07 20.60
CA GLU A 88 -16.98 -18.40 21.86
C GLU A 88 -17.51 -16.96 21.93
N GLY A 89 -18.75 -16.76 21.48
CA GLY A 89 -19.41 -15.44 21.53
C GLY A 89 -19.00 -14.44 20.45
N LEU A 90 -18.10 -14.79 19.52
CA LEU A 90 -17.73 -13.93 18.40
C LEU A 90 -18.90 -13.70 17.42
N GLY A 91 -19.70 -14.74 17.19
CA GLY A 91 -20.80 -14.76 16.22
C GLY A 91 -20.34 -14.94 14.78
N THR A 92 -19.04 -14.80 14.53
CA THR A 92 -18.39 -15.08 13.26
C THR A 92 -17.43 -16.26 13.41
N GLN A 93 -17.12 -16.90 12.29
CA GLN A 93 -16.08 -17.91 12.16
C GLN A 93 -15.25 -17.58 10.91
N GLN A 94 -13.99 -18.01 10.89
CA GLN A 94 -13.16 -17.97 9.69
C GLN A 94 -13.67 -19.04 8.72
N GLY A 95 -14.24 -18.61 7.60
CA GLY A 95 -14.78 -19.50 6.57
C GLY A 95 -14.56 -18.94 5.17
N THR A 96 -14.65 -19.77 4.14
CA THR A 96 -14.37 -19.34 2.77
C THR A 96 -15.59 -18.64 2.15
N ASN A 97 -15.43 -17.46 1.56
CA ASN A 97 -16.56 -16.78 0.92
C ASN A 97 -16.84 -17.44 -0.44
N LEU A 98 -18.09 -17.87 -0.68
CA LEU A 98 -18.49 -18.50 -1.95
C LEU A 98 -18.22 -17.58 -3.15
N THR A 99 -18.48 -16.27 -3.01
CA THR A 99 -18.24 -15.27 -4.06
C THR A 99 -16.75 -15.05 -4.33
N ALA A 100 -15.89 -15.35 -3.36
CA ALA A 100 -14.44 -15.33 -3.55
C ALA A 100 -13.94 -16.60 -4.25
N LEU A 101 -14.57 -17.76 -3.99
CA LEU A 101 -14.26 -19.05 -4.62
C LEU A 101 -14.75 -19.15 -6.06
N ILE A 102 -15.96 -18.65 -6.34
CA ILE A 102 -16.59 -18.67 -7.66
C ILE A 102 -16.53 -17.25 -8.22
N ALA A 103 -15.51 -16.98 -9.04
CA ALA A 103 -15.24 -15.65 -9.58
C ALA A 103 -16.37 -15.15 -10.49
N ASP A 104 -17.00 -16.06 -11.24
CA ASP A 104 -18.10 -15.75 -12.15
C ASP A 104 -19.04 -16.97 -12.26
N PRO A 105 -20.20 -16.97 -11.59
CA PRO A 105 -21.16 -18.08 -11.62
C PRO A 105 -21.76 -18.34 -13.01
N ARG A 106 -21.67 -17.36 -13.93
CA ARG A 106 -22.19 -17.47 -15.30
C ARG A 106 -21.20 -18.15 -16.23
N ARG A 107 -19.95 -18.35 -15.80
CA ARG A 107 -18.96 -19.16 -16.53
C ARG A 107 -19.11 -20.64 -16.22
N THR A 108 -18.60 -21.44 -17.14
CA THR A 108 -18.56 -22.90 -17.01
C THR A 108 -17.32 -23.31 -16.22
N LEU A 109 -17.33 -24.52 -15.64
CA LEU A 109 -16.16 -25.05 -14.91
C LEU A 109 -14.90 -25.11 -15.79
N ALA A 110 -15.06 -25.41 -17.09
CA ALA A 110 -13.94 -25.43 -18.05
C ALA A 110 -13.43 -24.03 -18.46
N SER A 111 -14.27 -22.99 -18.39
CA SER A 111 -13.94 -21.61 -18.77
C SER A 111 -13.53 -20.71 -17.58
N GLY A 112 -13.24 -21.34 -16.43
CA GLY A 112 -12.70 -20.64 -15.26
C GLY A 112 -13.75 -20.04 -14.33
N ALA A 113 -14.87 -20.73 -14.07
CA ALA A 113 -15.84 -20.32 -13.05
C ALA A 113 -15.25 -20.25 -11.63
N VAL A 114 -14.30 -21.14 -11.30
CA VAL A 114 -13.67 -21.25 -9.98
C VAL A 114 -12.37 -20.44 -9.96
N ALA A 115 -12.27 -19.45 -9.06
CA ALA A 115 -11.15 -18.53 -8.95
C ALA A 115 -9.83 -19.22 -8.57
N ALA A 116 -9.89 -20.21 -7.69
CA ALA A 116 -8.73 -20.92 -7.15
C ALA A 116 -8.19 -22.01 -8.09
N TRP A 117 -8.87 -22.31 -9.19
CA TRP A 117 -8.45 -23.34 -10.12
C TRP A 117 -7.46 -22.82 -11.16
N PRO A 118 -6.44 -23.61 -11.54
CA PRO A 118 -5.65 -23.32 -12.72
C PRO A 118 -6.54 -23.30 -13.97
N ASP A 119 -6.17 -22.49 -14.97
CA ASP A 119 -6.84 -22.53 -16.26
C ASP A 119 -6.59 -23.89 -16.94
N ALA A 120 -7.69 -24.60 -17.24
CA ALA A 120 -7.67 -25.92 -17.86
C ALA A 120 -7.07 -25.90 -19.27
N GLY A 121 -7.11 -24.75 -19.96
CA GLY A 121 -6.51 -24.59 -21.29
C GLY A 121 -4.98 -24.47 -21.27
N THR A 122 -4.41 -23.89 -20.21
CA THR A 122 -2.96 -23.71 -20.07
C THR A 122 -2.30 -24.82 -19.24
N ASN A 123 -2.99 -25.36 -18.24
CA ASN A 123 -2.50 -26.45 -17.40
C ASN A 123 -3.08 -27.81 -17.83
N LYS A 124 -2.32 -28.52 -18.67
CA LYS A 124 -2.71 -29.83 -19.22
C LYS A 124 -3.03 -30.90 -18.16
N LEU A 125 -2.30 -30.93 -17.04
CA LEU A 125 -2.55 -31.90 -15.98
C LEU A 125 -3.88 -31.61 -15.27
N PHE A 126 -4.13 -30.35 -14.94
CA PHE A 126 -5.38 -29.93 -14.32
C PHE A 126 -6.59 -30.14 -15.24
N GLY A 127 -6.45 -29.85 -16.54
CA GLY A 127 -7.49 -30.17 -17.53
C GLY A 127 -7.82 -31.66 -17.58
N ARG A 128 -6.82 -32.55 -17.48
CA ARG A 128 -7.03 -34.00 -17.38
C ARG A 128 -7.74 -34.39 -16.08
N MET A 129 -7.40 -33.78 -14.95
CA MET A 129 -8.07 -34.01 -13.66
C MET A 129 -9.54 -33.58 -13.71
N LEU A 130 -9.83 -32.42 -14.29
CA LEU A 130 -11.19 -31.90 -14.43
C LEU A 130 -12.04 -32.78 -15.36
N ALA A 131 -11.47 -33.27 -16.46
CA ALA A 131 -12.13 -34.23 -17.34
C ALA A 131 -12.41 -35.59 -16.65
N ALA A 132 -11.49 -36.07 -15.82
CA ALA A 132 -11.68 -37.29 -15.03
C ALA A 132 -12.77 -37.11 -13.95
N LEU A 133 -12.79 -35.95 -13.28
CA LEU A 133 -13.82 -35.56 -12.32
C LEU A 133 -15.21 -35.57 -12.97
N SER A 134 -15.34 -34.91 -14.13
CA SER A 134 -16.58 -34.87 -14.91
C SER A 134 -17.07 -36.27 -15.32
N ARG A 135 -16.19 -37.11 -15.86
CA ARG A 135 -16.55 -38.45 -16.33
C ARG A 135 -17.05 -39.36 -15.20
N GLN A 136 -16.37 -39.35 -14.05
CA GLN A 136 -16.67 -40.30 -12.97
C GLN A 136 -17.75 -39.82 -12.00
N LEU A 137 -17.90 -38.49 -11.85
CA LEU A 137 -18.95 -37.89 -11.02
C LEU A 137 -20.16 -37.40 -11.83
N LYS A 138 -20.09 -37.46 -13.16
CA LYS A 138 -21.11 -36.99 -14.12
C LYS A 138 -21.44 -35.50 -14.03
N ILE A 139 -20.47 -34.68 -13.60
CA ILE A 139 -20.62 -33.23 -13.50
C ILE A 139 -20.33 -32.60 -14.87
N PRO A 140 -21.27 -31.84 -15.49
CA PRO A 140 -21.02 -31.18 -16.76
C PRO A 140 -20.02 -30.01 -16.60
N LEU A 141 -19.09 -29.87 -17.54
CA LEU A 141 -18.02 -28.85 -17.50
C LEU A 141 -18.31 -27.62 -18.36
N ASP A 142 -19.28 -27.74 -19.24
CA ASP A 142 -19.74 -26.79 -20.26
C ASP A 142 -21.04 -26.08 -19.87
N VAL A 143 -21.58 -26.39 -18.70
CA VAL A 143 -22.73 -25.70 -18.12
C VAL A 143 -22.23 -24.61 -17.15
N PRO A 144 -22.81 -23.39 -17.19
CA PRO A 144 -22.54 -22.35 -16.20
C PRO A 144 -22.74 -22.85 -14.76
N PHE A 145 -21.87 -22.46 -13.83
CA PHE A 145 -21.91 -22.94 -12.44
C PHE A 145 -23.29 -22.73 -11.79
N GLU A 146 -23.93 -21.58 -12.03
CA GLU A 146 -25.26 -21.25 -11.49
C GLU A 146 -26.38 -22.18 -12.00
N ARG A 147 -26.19 -22.83 -13.16
CA ARG A 147 -27.15 -23.73 -13.79
C ARG A 147 -26.85 -25.21 -13.53
N LEU A 148 -25.78 -25.52 -12.79
CA LEU A 148 -25.50 -26.87 -12.32
C LEU A 148 -26.56 -27.31 -11.32
N GLU A 149 -26.83 -28.61 -11.25
CA GLU A 149 -27.72 -29.14 -10.21
C GLU A 149 -27.14 -28.83 -8.81
N PRO A 150 -27.98 -28.57 -7.79
CA PRO A 150 -27.51 -28.26 -6.43
C PRO A 150 -26.58 -29.34 -5.85
N ARG A 151 -26.77 -30.60 -6.26
CA ARG A 151 -25.90 -31.72 -5.89
C ARG A 151 -24.47 -31.58 -6.44
N ASP A 152 -24.35 -31.16 -7.68
CA ASP A 152 -23.07 -30.98 -8.37
C ASP A 152 -22.33 -29.78 -7.80
N GLN A 153 -23.03 -28.66 -7.59
CA GLN A 153 -22.48 -27.50 -6.89
C GLN A 153 -21.94 -27.89 -5.51
N ARG A 154 -22.70 -28.68 -4.74
CA ARG A 154 -22.27 -29.18 -3.43
C ARG A 154 -21.04 -30.06 -3.53
N THR A 155 -20.95 -30.93 -4.55
CA THR A 155 -19.80 -31.82 -4.75
C THR A 155 -18.55 -31.04 -5.15
N ILE A 156 -18.67 -29.97 -5.93
CA ILE A 156 -17.57 -29.04 -6.21
C ILE A 156 -17.13 -28.32 -4.93
N LEU A 157 -18.06 -27.84 -4.12
CA LEU A 157 -17.74 -27.04 -2.93
C LEU A 157 -17.20 -27.88 -1.76
N PHE A 158 -17.80 -29.04 -1.49
CA PHE A 158 -17.52 -29.88 -0.31
C PHE A 158 -16.84 -31.21 -0.63
N GLY A 159 -16.61 -31.50 -1.92
CA GLY A 159 -15.88 -32.67 -2.37
C GLY A 159 -16.74 -33.91 -2.57
N ALA A 160 -16.09 -34.99 -3.01
CA ALA A 160 -16.68 -36.29 -3.26
C ALA A 160 -16.42 -37.31 -2.13
N GLY A 161 -16.09 -36.83 -0.92
CA GLY A 161 -15.67 -37.66 0.21
C GLY A 161 -14.39 -38.45 -0.08
N ASP A 162 -14.33 -39.70 0.38
CA ASP A 162 -13.15 -40.58 0.24
C ASP A 162 -13.04 -41.28 -1.11
N ARG A 163 -13.83 -40.86 -2.11
CA ARG A 163 -13.87 -41.51 -3.42
C ARG A 163 -12.61 -41.19 -4.23
N TRP A 164 -11.91 -42.24 -4.66
CA TRP A 164 -10.74 -42.14 -5.54
C TRP A 164 -11.15 -41.96 -7.00
N ILE A 165 -10.55 -40.97 -7.66
CA ILE A 165 -10.76 -40.65 -9.08
C ILE A 165 -9.47 -41.01 -9.85
N SER A 166 -9.60 -41.90 -10.82
CA SER A 166 -8.48 -42.34 -11.67
C SER A 166 -8.30 -41.47 -12.91
N LEU A 167 -7.06 -41.05 -13.17
CA LEU A 167 -6.65 -40.45 -14.44
C LEU A 167 -6.21 -41.59 -15.38
N GLU A 168 -7.04 -41.95 -16.36
CA GLU A 168 -6.62 -42.90 -17.39
C GLU A 168 -5.70 -42.22 -18.42
N GLU A 169 -4.66 -42.92 -18.85
CA GLU A 169 -3.77 -42.52 -19.94
C GLU A 169 -4.28 -43.06 -21.27
N SER A 170 -4.89 -42.20 -22.07
CA SER A 170 -5.06 -42.46 -23.51
C SER A 170 -3.73 -42.13 -24.20
N GLY A 171 -2.82 -43.11 -24.24
CA GLY A 171 -1.72 -43.16 -25.20
C GLY A 171 -0.48 -42.32 -24.90
N SER A 172 0.41 -42.81 -24.04
CA SER A 172 1.86 -42.66 -24.23
C SER A 172 2.60 -43.65 -23.34
N SER A 173 3.41 -44.50 -23.94
CA SER A 173 4.33 -45.41 -23.27
C SER A 173 5.39 -44.63 -22.49
N ASP A 174 5.22 -44.47 -21.18
CA ASP A 174 6.34 -44.24 -20.25
C ASP A 174 5.91 -44.47 -18.79
N ALA A 175 6.38 -45.59 -18.22
CA ALA A 175 6.75 -45.91 -16.83
C ALA A 175 6.15 -45.17 -15.60
N ALA A 176 4.98 -44.54 -15.65
CA ALA A 176 4.28 -44.01 -14.48
C ALA A 176 2.96 -44.77 -14.24
N GLY A 177 2.75 -45.33 -13.05
CA GLY A 177 1.51 -46.02 -12.70
C GLY A 177 0.27 -45.11 -12.74
N PRO A 178 -0.96 -45.69 -12.70
CA PRO A 178 -2.19 -44.92 -12.82
C PRO A 178 -2.33 -43.91 -11.68
N ILE A 179 -2.26 -42.62 -12.02
CA ILE A 179 -2.41 -41.54 -11.04
C ILE A 179 -3.87 -41.51 -10.59
N ARG A 180 -4.09 -41.63 -9.27
CA ARG A 180 -5.41 -41.48 -8.64
C ARG A 180 -5.37 -40.31 -7.66
N PHE A 181 -6.48 -39.59 -7.55
CA PHE A 181 -6.61 -38.48 -6.61
C PHE A 181 -7.98 -38.50 -5.93
N GLN A 182 -8.08 -37.94 -4.72
CA GLN A 182 -9.34 -37.68 -4.05
C GLN A 182 -9.66 -36.20 -4.17
N TYR A 183 -10.89 -35.87 -4.53
CA TYR A 183 -11.36 -34.49 -4.60
C TYR A 183 -12.07 -34.12 -3.29
N LYS A 184 -11.33 -33.45 -2.39
CA LYS A 184 -11.83 -33.02 -1.07
C LYS A 184 -12.79 -31.82 -1.12
N GLY A 185 -12.96 -31.16 -2.27
CA GLY A 185 -13.77 -29.96 -2.39
C GLY A 185 -13.01 -28.67 -2.13
N LEU A 186 -13.58 -27.54 -2.55
CA LEU A 186 -12.96 -26.22 -2.42
C LEU A 186 -12.87 -25.73 -0.97
N TYR A 187 -13.94 -25.85 -0.18
CA TYR A 187 -13.95 -25.42 1.21
C TYR A 187 -12.91 -26.16 2.08
N PRO A 188 -12.92 -27.52 2.12
CA PRO A 188 -11.98 -28.25 2.95
C PRO A 188 -10.53 -28.08 2.48
N ALA A 189 -10.30 -27.98 1.17
CA ALA A 189 -8.95 -27.78 0.63
C ALA A 189 -8.36 -26.40 1.00
N VAL A 190 -9.16 -25.34 0.97
CA VAL A 190 -8.71 -24.00 1.37
C VAL A 190 -8.45 -23.94 2.88
N GLU A 191 -9.33 -24.53 3.68
CA GLU A 191 -9.16 -24.61 5.14
C GLU A 191 -7.90 -25.40 5.53
N GLU A 192 -7.70 -26.58 4.94
CA GLU A 192 -6.52 -27.44 5.18
C GLU A 192 -5.23 -26.72 4.75
N ALA A 193 -5.23 -26.11 3.56
CA ALA A 193 -4.07 -25.36 3.07
C ALA A 193 -3.72 -24.15 3.95
N ALA A 194 -4.72 -23.42 4.45
CA ALA A 194 -4.52 -22.29 5.37
C ALA A 194 -4.03 -22.73 6.75
N ARG A 195 -4.40 -23.94 7.21
CA ARG A 195 -3.94 -24.51 8.48
C ARG A 195 -2.47 -24.97 8.40
N VAL A 196 -2.09 -25.65 7.32
CA VAL A 196 -0.80 -26.37 7.20
C VAL A 196 0.41 -25.46 6.95
N SER A 197 0.26 -24.31 6.27
CA SER A 197 1.41 -23.42 5.96
C SER A 197 1.09 -21.94 6.11
N PHE A 198 1.97 -21.21 6.81
CA PHE A 198 1.90 -19.75 6.92
C PHE A 198 1.90 -19.05 5.55
N SER A 199 2.70 -19.55 4.61
CA SER A 199 2.77 -19.00 3.25
C SER A 199 1.51 -19.24 2.42
N HIS A 200 0.81 -20.37 2.63
CA HIS A 200 -0.49 -20.62 1.98
C HIS A 200 -1.61 -19.84 2.65
N ARG A 201 -1.57 -19.68 3.98
CA ARG A 201 -2.49 -18.82 4.72
C ARG A 201 -2.49 -17.40 4.14
N LEU A 202 -1.31 -16.78 3.99
CA LEU A 202 -1.15 -15.46 3.36
C LEU A 202 -1.60 -15.39 1.89
N LYS A 203 -1.56 -16.51 1.16
CA LYS A 203 -2.02 -16.57 -0.24
C LYS A 203 -3.53 -16.75 -0.35
N LEU A 204 -4.13 -17.51 0.56
CA LEU A 204 -5.56 -17.89 0.55
C LEU A 204 -6.41 -17.00 1.46
N GLU A 205 -5.80 -16.07 2.19
CA GLU A 205 -6.47 -15.10 3.06
C GLU A 205 -7.56 -14.28 2.34
N HIS A 206 -7.45 -14.07 1.03
CA HIS A 206 -8.49 -13.37 0.26
C HIS A 206 -9.71 -14.25 -0.07
N LEU A 207 -9.58 -15.58 0.05
CA LEU A 207 -10.68 -16.54 -0.14
C LEU A 207 -11.39 -16.84 1.18
N SER A 208 -10.66 -16.76 2.30
CA SER A 208 -11.20 -16.92 3.66
C SER A 208 -11.57 -15.57 4.25
N GLY A 209 -12.70 -15.49 4.95
CA GLY A 209 -13.14 -14.28 5.63
C GLY A 209 -13.98 -14.61 6.84
N GLU A 210 -14.45 -13.58 7.52
CA GLU A 210 -15.44 -13.76 8.56
C GLU A 210 -16.81 -14.04 7.95
N VAL A 211 -17.35 -15.21 8.25
CA VAL A 211 -18.73 -15.58 7.92
C VAL A 211 -19.52 -15.72 9.21
N ALA A 212 -20.84 -15.55 9.16
CA ALA A 212 -21.69 -15.82 10.31
C ALA A 212 -21.50 -17.26 10.79
N CYS A 213 -21.38 -17.44 12.11
CA CYS A 213 -21.20 -18.75 12.73
C CYS A 213 -22.33 -19.69 12.30
N SER A 214 -22.00 -20.89 11.85
CA SER A 214 -22.97 -21.87 11.36
C SER A 214 -23.88 -22.42 12.45
N ALA A 215 -23.44 -22.39 13.71
CA ALA A 215 -24.21 -22.91 14.85
C ALA A 215 -25.20 -21.89 15.43
N CYS A 216 -24.78 -20.63 15.55
CA CYS A 216 -25.59 -19.58 16.18
C CYS A 216 -26.15 -18.55 15.19
N HIS A 217 -25.81 -18.67 13.90
CA HIS A 217 -26.22 -17.79 12.82
C HIS A 217 -25.99 -16.30 13.10
N GLY A 218 -24.91 -15.98 13.83
CA GLY A 218 -24.56 -14.62 14.21
C GLY A 218 -25.16 -14.12 15.53
N SER A 219 -26.04 -14.90 16.19
CA SER A 219 -26.65 -14.50 17.48
C SER A 219 -25.64 -14.33 18.62
N ARG A 220 -24.46 -14.97 18.51
CA ARG A 220 -23.39 -15.04 19.54
C ARG A 220 -23.77 -15.81 20.81
N LEU A 221 -25.00 -16.27 20.93
CA LEU A 221 -25.53 -16.88 22.15
C LEU A 221 -25.68 -18.39 22.00
N ARG A 222 -25.75 -19.07 23.15
CA ARG A 222 -26.22 -20.47 23.24
C ARG A 222 -27.69 -20.58 22.81
N ASP A 223 -28.09 -21.78 22.42
CA ASP A 223 -29.34 -22.04 21.71
C ASP A 223 -30.60 -21.77 22.54
N ASP A 224 -30.61 -22.13 23.83
CA ASP A 224 -31.71 -21.85 24.76
C ASP A 224 -31.85 -20.36 25.09
N ALA A 225 -30.73 -19.65 25.34
CA ALA A 225 -30.75 -18.19 25.53
C ALA A 225 -31.21 -17.45 24.27
N ALA A 226 -30.79 -17.90 23.09
CA ALA A 226 -31.21 -17.36 21.81
C ALA A 226 -32.70 -17.59 21.50
N ALA A 227 -33.30 -18.64 22.07
CA ALA A 227 -34.71 -19.00 21.86
C ALA A 227 -35.69 -18.13 22.66
N VAL A 228 -35.23 -17.40 23.68
CA VAL A 228 -36.09 -16.55 24.51
C VAL A 228 -36.65 -15.39 23.69
N ARG A 229 -37.96 -15.15 23.79
CA ARG A 229 -38.67 -14.08 23.10
C ARG A 229 -39.23 -13.05 24.07
N PHE A 230 -39.10 -11.78 23.71
CA PHE A 230 -39.71 -10.63 24.38
C PHE A 230 -40.51 -9.83 23.36
N GLY A 231 -41.81 -9.61 23.63
CA GLY A 231 -42.71 -8.98 22.65
C GLY A 231 -42.79 -9.72 21.31
N GLY A 232 -42.65 -11.06 21.34
CA GLY A 232 -42.64 -11.92 20.14
C GLY A 232 -41.30 -12.01 19.40
N LYS A 233 -40.30 -11.20 19.76
CA LYS A 233 -38.97 -11.18 19.10
C LYS A 233 -37.86 -11.75 19.98
N THR A 234 -36.87 -12.41 19.37
CA THR A 234 -35.66 -12.85 20.08
C THR A 234 -34.71 -11.67 20.36
N LEU A 235 -33.73 -11.86 21.24
CA LEU A 235 -32.73 -10.82 21.51
C LEU A 235 -31.92 -10.44 20.25
N GLN A 236 -31.57 -11.42 19.41
CA GLN A 236 -30.92 -11.16 18.13
C GLN A 236 -31.79 -10.30 17.22
N GLU A 237 -33.06 -10.68 17.04
CA GLU A 237 -34.00 -9.94 16.20
C GLU A 237 -34.16 -8.49 16.68
N ILE A 238 -34.17 -8.24 17.99
CA ILE A 238 -34.23 -6.90 18.57
C ILE A 238 -32.94 -6.12 18.28
N CYS A 239 -31.77 -6.76 18.43
CA CYS A 239 -30.48 -6.13 18.20
C CYS A 239 -30.22 -5.81 16.71
N GLU A 240 -30.86 -6.53 15.79
CA GLU A 240 -30.77 -6.33 14.35
C GLU A 240 -31.74 -5.26 13.82
N LEU A 241 -32.73 -4.83 14.61
CA LEU A 241 -33.59 -3.72 14.23
C LEU A 241 -32.77 -2.43 14.12
N PRO A 242 -33.06 -1.57 13.10
CA PRO A 242 -32.58 -0.19 13.11
C PRO A 242 -32.99 0.50 14.42
N LEU A 243 -32.12 1.33 14.98
CA LEU A 243 -32.34 1.98 16.29
C LEU A 243 -33.65 2.78 16.34
N GLY A 244 -34.06 3.42 15.24
CA GLY A 244 -35.36 4.09 15.15
C GLY A 244 -36.56 3.13 15.27
N SER A 245 -36.48 1.98 14.58
CA SER A 245 -37.48 0.92 14.66
C SER A 245 -37.47 0.21 16.01
N CYS A 246 -36.29 0.03 16.61
CA CYS A 246 -36.12 -0.54 17.95
C CYS A 246 -36.74 0.37 19.02
N LEU A 247 -36.54 1.69 18.92
CA LEU A 247 -37.21 2.66 19.79
C LEU A 247 -38.74 2.60 19.64
N SER A 248 -39.24 2.49 18.41
CA SER A 248 -40.68 2.37 18.14
C SER A 248 -41.25 1.06 18.70
N PHE A 249 -40.53 -0.05 18.55
CA PHE A 249 -40.88 -1.35 19.11
C PHE A 249 -41.09 -1.30 20.63
N PHE A 250 -40.20 -0.64 21.37
CA PHE A 250 -40.37 -0.50 22.83
C PHE A 250 -41.46 0.50 23.23
N LYS A 251 -41.70 1.55 22.43
CA LYS A 251 -42.78 2.53 22.67
C LYS A 251 -44.17 1.92 22.47
N ASP A 252 -44.33 1.10 21.43
CA ASP A 252 -45.62 0.51 21.06
C ASP A 252 -45.95 -0.75 21.86
N MET A 253 -44.99 -1.25 22.66
CA MET A 253 -45.13 -2.44 23.46
C MET A 253 -46.15 -2.27 24.59
N LYS A 254 -47.13 -3.18 24.66
CA LYS A 254 -48.12 -3.24 25.73
C LYS A 254 -47.71 -4.29 26.76
N LEU A 255 -47.41 -3.83 27.98
CA LEU A 255 -47.08 -4.69 29.11
C LEU A 255 -48.32 -4.94 29.97
N THR A 256 -48.42 -6.14 30.53
CA THR A 256 -49.38 -6.46 31.58
C THR A 256 -49.03 -5.74 32.88
N GLY A 257 -49.98 -5.63 33.82
CA GLY A 257 -49.75 -4.98 35.12
C GLY A 257 -48.53 -5.53 35.89
N PRO A 258 -48.38 -6.86 36.02
CA PRO A 258 -47.21 -7.47 36.65
C PRO A 258 -45.89 -7.19 35.92
N GLU A 259 -45.87 -7.29 34.59
CA GLU A 259 -44.66 -7.02 33.78
C GLU A 259 -44.21 -5.56 33.91
N LYS A 260 -45.16 -4.61 33.89
CA LYS A 260 -44.87 -3.19 34.05
C LYS A 260 -44.22 -2.88 35.40
N LYS A 261 -44.61 -3.58 36.47
CA LYS A 261 -44.02 -3.42 37.81
C LYS A 261 -42.56 -3.89 37.88
N ILE A 262 -42.20 -4.90 37.09
CA ILE A 262 -40.85 -5.49 37.07
C ILE A 262 -39.94 -4.75 36.08
N ALA A 263 -40.41 -4.55 34.85
CA ALA A 263 -39.60 -4.07 33.74
C ALA A 263 -39.77 -2.56 33.42
N GLY A 264 -40.73 -1.87 34.03
CA GLY A 264 -41.10 -0.50 33.66
C GLY A 264 -39.96 0.51 33.75
N ASP A 265 -39.17 0.47 34.82
CA ASP A 265 -38.04 1.39 35.00
C ASP A 265 -36.87 1.04 34.07
N LEU A 266 -36.60 -0.25 33.85
CA LEU A 266 -35.60 -0.72 32.89
C LEU A 266 -35.95 -0.30 31.46
N LEU A 267 -37.22 -0.42 31.06
CA LEU A 267 -37.67 0.00 29.73
C LEU A 267 -37.61 1.53 29.57
N ARG A 268 -37.88 2.29 30.63
CA ARG A 268 -37.69 3.76 30.60
C ARG A 268 -36.23 4.12 30.33
N GLU A 269 -35.30 3.44 30.97
CA GLU A 269 -33.85 3.63 30.76
C GLU A 269 -33.43 3.22 29.34
N VAL A 270 -33.89 2.07 28.84
CA VAL A 270 -33.61 1.61 27.47
C VAL A 270 -34.14 2.61 26.43
N MET A 271 -35.40 3.04 26.56
CA MET A 271 -35.98 4.03 25.65
C MET A 271 -35.24 5.37 25.72
N GLY A 272 -34.81 5.81 26.90
CA GLY A 272 -34.00 7.02 27.08
C GLY A 272 -32.70 6.95 26.25
N ARG A 273 -31.92 5.87 26.41
CA ARG A 273 -30.67 5.66 25.66
C ARG A 273 -30.88 5.54 24.16
N LEU A 274 -31.90 4.80 23.73
CA LEU A 274 -32.26 4.66 22.32
C LEU A 274 -32.68 6.02 21.72
N SER A 275 -33.44 6.83 22.47
CA SER A 275 -33.82 8.18 22.04
C SER A 275 -32.59 9.06 21.81
N PHE A 276 -31.60 9.01 22.71
CA PHE A 276 -30.37 9.79 22.52
C PHE A 276 -29.59 9.36 21.28
N LEU A 277 -29.47 8.06 21.01
CA LEU A 277 -28.82 7.56 19.78
C LEU A 277 -29.56 8.02 18.52
N VAL A 278 -30.90 8.03 18.54
CA VAL A 278 -31.74 8.53 17.44
C VAL A 278 -31.59 10.05 17.29
N ASP A 279 -31.55 10.80 18.38
CA ASP A 279 -31.41 12.27 18.40
C ASP A 279 -30.07 12.72 17.82
N VAL A 280 -28.98 11.97 18.04
CA VAL A 280 -27.69 12.27 17.40
C VAL A 280 -27.60 11.75 15.95
N GLY A 281 -28.71 11.29 15.37
CA GLY A 281 -28.78 10.92 13.95
C GLY A 281 -28.41 9.47 13.62
N LEU A 282 -28.17 8.61 14.61
CA LEU A 282 -27.75 7.21 14.39
C LEU A 282 -28.90 6.21 14.21
N HIS A 283 -30.12 6.69 13.99
CA HIS A 283 -31.35 5.91 13.85
C HIS A 283 -31.30 4.72 12.87
N TYR A 284 -30.40 4.77 11.87
CA TYR A 284 -30.22 3.73 10.84
C TYR A 284 -29.29 2.59 11.24
N LEU A 285 -28.47 2.77 12.30
CA LEU A 285 -27.60 1.71 12.80
C LEU A 285 -28.40 0.66 13.56
N THR A 286 -27.78 -0.49 13.81
CA THR A 286 -28.34 -1.58 14.61
C THR A 286 -27.46 -1.80 15.85
N LEU A 287 -28.02 -2.35 16.92
CA LEU A 287 -27.25 -2.69 18.13
C LEU A 287 -26.24 -3.83 17.88
N ALA A 288 -26.49 -4.66 16.86
CA ALA A 288 -25.60 -5.75 16.46
C ALA A 288 -24.34 -5.29 15.70
N ARG A 289 -24.31 -4.04 15.21
CA ARG A 289 -23.19 -3.53 14.40
C ARG A 289 -21.89 -3.45 15.21
N THR A 290 -20.80 -3.91 14.60
CA THR A 290 -19.49 -4.00 15.27
C THR A 290 -18.74 -2.67 15.22
N MET A 291 -18.05 -2.34 16.33
CA MET A 291 -17.30 -1.08 16.46
C MET A 291 -16.28 -0.80 15.35
N PRO A 292 -15.49 -1.78 14.83
CA PRO A 292 -14.51 -1.52 13.78
C PRO A 292 -15.12 -1.10 12.43
N THR A 293 -16.42 -1.34 12.22
CA THR A 293 -17.14 -1.00 10.98
C THR A 293 -17.85 0.35 11.04
N LEU A 294 -17.69 1.08 12.16
CA LEU A 294 -18.23 2.42 12.33
C LEU A 294 -17.22 3.45 11.83
N SER A 295 -17.73 4.49 11.17
CA SER A 295 -16.96 5.69 10.86
C SER A 295 -16.54 6.44 12.14
N GLY A 296 -15.53 7.30 12.01
CA GLY A 296 -15.08 8.16 13.12
C GLY A 296 -16.22 8.99 13.71
N GLY A 297 -17.01 9.64 12.85
CA GLY A 297 -18.18 10.42 13.27
C GLY A 297 -19.27 9.58 13.95
N GLU A 298 -19.55 8.36 13.47
CA GLU A 298 -20.50 7.46 14.14
C GLU A 298 -20.02 7.07 15.54
N SER A 299 -18.75 6.66 15.67
CA SER A 299 -18.15 6.29 16.96
C SER A 299 -18.19 7.46 17.96
N GLN A 300 -17.85 8.67 17.50
CA GLN A 300 -17.91 9.88 18.29
C GLN A 300 -19.34 10.18 18.77
N ARG A 301 -20.34 10.08 17.89
CA ARG A 301 -21.75 10.31 18.24
C ARG A 301 -22.31 9.26 19.20
N ILE A 302 -21.88 8.00 19.09
CA ILE A 302 -22.21 6.97 20.09
C ILE A 302 -21.64 7.34 21.46
N ARG A 303 -20.38 7.80 21.50
CA ARG A 303 -19.74 8.25 22.75
C ARG A 303 -20.50 9.45 23.33
N LEU A 304 -20.89 10.43 22.52
CA LEU A 304 -21.70 11.57 22.94
C LEU A 304 -23.05 11.14 23.53
N ALA A 305 -23.79 10.28 22.82
CA ALA A 305 -25.07 9.76 23.30
C ALA A 305 -24.93 9.02 24.65
N GLY A 306 -23.84 8.26 24.83
CA GLY A 306 -23.52 7.61 26.10
C GLY A 306 -23.25 8.57 27.25
N GLN A 307 -22.71 9.76 26.98
CA GLN A 307 -22.49 10.80 28.00
C GLN A 307 -23.78 11.55 28.34
N VAL A 308 -24.57 11.92 27.33
CA VAL A 308 -25.87 12.58 27.53
C VAL A 308 -26.80 11.68 28.36
N GLY A 309 -26.78 10.37 28.10
CA GLY A 309 -27.58 9.39 28.85
C GLY A 309 -27.22 9.23 30.34
N ARG A 310 -26.04 9.69 30.77
CA ARG A 310 -25.63 9.64 32.18
C ARG A 310 -26.12 10.84 33.00
N ALA A 311 -26.71 11.85 32.36
CA ALA A 311 -27.26 13.06 32.98
C ALA A 311 -26.31 13.71 34.01
N LEU A 312 -25.01 13.70 33.73
CA LEU A 312 -24.01 14.36 34.58
C LEU A 312 -24.20 15.88 34.53
N THR A 313 -23.92 16.56 35.65
CA THR A 313 -23.98 18.02 35.77
C THR A 313 -22.64 18.55 36.28
N GLY A 314 -22.28 19.79 35.95
CA GLY A 314 -21.00 20.39 36.33
C GLY A 314 -19.79 19.84 35.57
N VAL A 315 -20.00 19.19 34.42
CA VAL A 315 -18.93 18.63 33.59
C VAL A 315 -18.55 19.60 32.47
N LEU A 316 -17.24 19.69 32.18
CA LEU A 316 -16.71 20.36 30.99
C LEU A 316 -16.56 19.34 29.86
N TYR A 317 -17.44 19.42 28.87
CA TYR A 317 -17.34 18.64 27.65
C TYR A 317 -16.52 19.39 26.61
N VAL A 318 -15.42 18.79 26.15
CA VAL A 318 -14.64 19.30 25.02
C VAL A 318 -14.86 18.34 23.85
N LEU A 319 -15.47 18.84 22.78
CA LEU A 319 -15.81 18.06 21.59
C LEU A 319 -15.09 18.63 20.38
N ASP A 320 -14.47 17.74 19.62
CA ASP A 320 -13.70 18.04 18.42
C ASP A 320 -14.53 17.69 17.18
N GLU A 321 -15.08 18.70 16.49
CA GLU A 321 -15.88 18.58 15.26
C GLU A 321 -16.97 17.50 15.27
N PRO A 322 -18.00 17.60 16.14
CA PRO A 322 -19.06 16.59 16.23
C PRO A 322 -19.94 16.48 14.96
N THR A 323 -19.82 17.42 14.00
CA THR A 323 -20.52 17.38 12.71
C THR A 323 -19.84 16.50 11.66
N ILE A 324 -18.67 15.92 11.93
CA ILE A 324 -17.95 15.04 10.98
C ILE A 324 -18.85 13.91 10.48
N GLY A 325 -18.85 13.71 9.16
CA GLY A 325 -19.68 12.72 8.47
C GLY A 325 -21.17 12.87 8.71
N LEU A 326 -21.65 14.05 9.10
CA LEU A 326 -23.06 14.37 9.26
C LEU A 326 -23.54 15.20 8.07
N HIS A 327 -24.67 14.80 7.50
CA HIS A 327 -25.30 15.58 6.44
C HIS A 327 -25.91 16.86 7.03
N PRO A 328 -25.81 18.04 6.37
CA PRO A 328 -26.28 19.32 6.94
C PRO A 328 -27.75 19.31 7.41
N ARG A 329 -28.61 18.50 6.77
CA ARG A 329 -29.99 18.26 7.21
C ARG A 329 -30.10 17.85 8.69
N ASP A 330 -29.16 17.04 9.18
CA ASP A 330 -29.21 16.43 10.49
C ASP A 330 -28.46 17.26 11.56
N ASN A 331 -27.76 18.35 11.16
CA ASN A 331 -27.06 19.26 12.07
C ASN A 331 -27.97 19.83 13.16
N GLY A 332 -29.19 20.24 12.80
CA GLY A 332 -30.16 20.77 13.75
C GLY A 332 -30.51 19.78 14.89
N ARG A 333 -30.50 18.47 14.62
CA ARG A 333 -30.77 17.45 15.65
C ARG A 333 -29.61 17.35 16.64
N LEU A 334 -28.38 17.32 16.14
CA LEU A 334 -27.16 17.33 16.94
C LEU A 334 -27.08 18.61 17.80
N LEU A 335 -27.31 19.78 17.21
CA LEU A 335 -27.35 21.05 17.93
C LEU A 335 -28.40 21.05 19.03
N GLY A 336 -29.58 20.47 18.78
CA GLY A 336 -30.61 20.28 19.79
C GLY A 336 -30.13 19.42 20.97
N ALA A 337 -29.40 18.34 20.70
CA ALA A 337 -28.83 17.48 21.74
C ALA A 337 -27.72 18.18 22.55
N LEU A 338 -26.85 18.94 21.87
CA LEU A 338 -25.77 19.71 22.53
C LEU A 338 -26.33 20.82 23.43
N ARG A 339 -27.41 21.50 23.00
CA ARG A 339 -28.12 22.47 23.85
C ARG A 339 -28.71 21.82 25.08
N ARG A 340 -29.36 20.66 24.95
CA ARG A 340 -29.84 19.89 26.11
C ARG A 340 -28.71 19.54 27.08
N LEU A 341 -27.56 19.11 26.56
CA LEU A 341 -26.39 18.78 27.39
C LEU A 341 -25.89 19.99 28.17
N ARG A 342 -25.81 21.17 27.53
CA ARG A 342 -25.48 22.45 28.18
C ARG A 342 -26.53 22.82 29.24
N ASP A 343 -27.80 22.74 28.89
CA ASP A 343 -28.93 23.18 29.74
C ASP A 343 -29.12 22.31 30.99
N LEU A 344 -28.56 21.10 31.02
CA LEU A 344 -28.43 20.27 32.23
C LEU A 344 -27.47 20.88 33.28
N GLY A 345 -26.78 21.98 32.98
CA GLY A 345 -25.80 22.61 33.86
C GLY A 345 -24.36 22.20 33.55
N ASN A 346 -24.06 21.88 32.30
CA ASN A 346 -22.72 21.56 31.82
C ASN A 346 -22.15 22.69 30.95
N THR A 347 -20.83 22.74 30.84
CA THR A 347 -20.15 23.60 29.86
C THR A 347 -19.75 22.76 28.67
N VAL A 348 -20.12 23.18 27.46
CA VAL A 348 -19.77 22.50 26.22
C VAL A 348 -18.86 23.41 25.39
N VAL A 349 -17.61 22.98 25.21
CA VAL A 349 -16.62 23.63 24.35
C VAL A 349 -16.52 22.81 23.07
N LEU A 350 -16.76 23.47 21.94
CA LEU A 350 -16.75 22.87 20.61
C LEU A 350 -15.60 23.45 19.81
N VAL A 351 -14.80 22.60 19.19
CA VAL A 351 -13.94 22.97 18.05
C VAL A 351 -14.74 22.65 16.80
N GLU A 352 -15.05 23.66 15.99
CA GLU A 352 -15.92 23.49 14.82
C GLU A 352 -15.59 24.46 13.69
N HIS A 353 -15.98 24.05 12.49
CA HIS A 353 -15.85 24.82 11.26
C HIS A 353 -17.19 24.92 10.51
N ASP A 354 -18.21 24.14 10.88
CA ASP A 354 -19.52 24.22 10.25
C ASP A 354 -20.23 25.56 10.52
N ARG A 355 -20.75 26.17 9.45
CA ARG A 355 -21.39 27.48 9.52
C ARG A 355 -22.61 27.49 10.45
N GLU A 356 -23.47 26.47 10.39
CA GLU A 356 -24.70 26.43 11.17
C GLU A 356 -24.38 26.29 12.66
N VAL A 357 -23.37 25.46 13.00
CA VAL A 357 -22.90 25.34 14.39
C VAL A 357 -22.35 26.67 14.90
N LEU A 358 -21.45 27.30 14.14
CA LEU A 358 -20.85 28.58 14.52
C LEU A 358 -21.90 29.68 14.71
N GLU A 359 -22.90 29.78 13.84
CA GLU A 359 -23.97 30.77 13.95
C GLU A 359 -24.92 30.51 15.14
N SER A 360 -25.01 29.25 15.59
CA SER A 360 -25.86 28.85 16.70
C SER A 360 -25.21 28.94 18.08
N ALA A 361 -23.89 29.18 18.14
CA ALA A 361 -23.12 29.20 19.37
C ALA A 361 -23.44 30.42 20.24
N ASP A 362 -23.46 30.22 21.57
CA ASP A 362 -23.66 31.31 22.53
C ASP A 362 -22.49 32.30 22.52
N ARG A 363 -21.27 31.77 22.34
CA ARG A 363 -20.02 32.52 22.28
C ARG A 363 -19.02 31.80 21.38
N LEU A 364 -18.31 32.57 20.57
CA LEU A 364 -17.24 32.12 19.69
C LEU A 364 -15.90 32.71 20.12
N PHE A 365 -14.84 31.93 19.90
CA PHE A 365 -13.45 32.32 20.04
C PHE A 365 -12.75 31.96 18.72
N ASP A 366 -12.33 32.97 17.98
CA ASP A 366 -11.62 32.78 16.71
C ASP A 366 -10.12 32.82 16.95
N PHE A 367 -9.44 31.73 16.57
CA PHE A 367 -7.99 31.62 16.66
C PHE A 367 -7.35 31.99 15.32
N GLY A 368 -6.29 32.77 15.34
CA GLY A 368 -5.63 33.22 14.12
C GLY A 368 -4.40 34.10 14.39
N PRO A 369 -3.99 34.94 13.42
CA PRO A 369 -4.58 35.12 12.08
C PRO A 369 -4.23 34.02 11.07
N GLY A 370 -3.26 33.14 11.36
CA GLY A 370 -2.86 32.02 10.51
C GLY A 370 -2.71 30.70 11.29
N ALA A 371 -2.15 29.67 10.66
CA ALA A 371 -1.94 28.36 11.27
C ALA A 371 -0.54 28.20 11.89
N GLY A 372 -0.38 27.22 12.78
CA GLY A 372 0.87 26.92 13.48
C GLY A 372 1.42 28.14 14.23
N ARG A 373 2.70 28.47 14.00
CA ARG A 373 3.35 29.62 14.66
C ARG A 373 2.78 31.00 14.29
N PHE A 374 2.02 31.08 13.20
CA PHE A 374 1.36 32.31 12.78
C PHE A 374 -0.04 32.46 13.41
N GLY A 375 -0.45 31.46 14.21
CA GLY A 375 -1.69 31.41 14.95
C GLY A 375 -1.48 31.48 16.46
N GLY A 376 -2.36 30.82 17.20
CA GLY A 376 -2.29 30.73 18.67
C GLY A 376 -2.79 31.96 19.42
N ASN A 377 -3.26 32.99 18.71
CA ASN A 377 -3.86 34.19 19.30
C ASN A 377 -5.37 34.21 19.06
N ILE A 378 -6.12 34.73 20.03
CA ILE A 378 -7.56 34.97 19.87
C ILE A 378 -7.73 36.29 19.11
N VAL A 379 -8.06 36.20 17.82
CA VAL A 379 -8.25 37.36 16.94
C VAL A 379 -9.64 37.96 17.06
N GLY A 380 -10.60 37.19 17.57
CA GLY A 380 -11.96 37.65 17.82
C GLY A 380 -12.63 36.82 18.91
N GLN A 381 -13.42 37.47 19.76
CA GLN A 381 -14.25 36.79 20.76
C GLN A 381 -15.59 37.50 20.92
N GLY A 382 -16.66 36.74 21.16
CA GLY A 382 -17.99 37.29 21.41
C GLY A 382 -19.09 36.45 20.79
N THR A 383 -20.25 37.04 20.55
CA THR A 383 -21.34 36.37 19.83
C THR A 383 -21.02 36.25 18.33
N PRO A 384 -21.67 35.34 17.58
CA PRO A 384 -21.48 35.24 16.14
C PRO A 384 -21.72 36.57 15.39
N GLY A 385 -22.71 37.35 15.83
CA GLY A 385 -22.98 38.68 15.27
C GLY A 385 -21.88 39.72 15.55
N ALA A 386 -21.19 39.63 16.69
CA ALA A 386 -20.05 40.48 17.01
C ALA A 386 -18.84 40.11 16.13
N LEU A 387 -18.58 38.80 15.98
CA LEU A 387 -17.46 38.27 15.20
C LEU A 387 -17.52 38.70 13.72
N LYS A 388 -18.73 38.71 13.12
CA LYS A 388 -18.97 39.21 11.74
C LYS A 388 -18.48 40.64 11.50
N ARG A 389 -18.34 41.46 12.55
CA ARG A 389 -17.92 42.87 12.43
C ARG A 389 -16.40 43.03 12.51
N ILE A 390 -15.68 42.09 13.09
CA ILE A 390 -14.22 42.16 13.33
C ILE A 390 -13.47 41.95 12.00
N PRO A 391 -12.73 42.96 11.49
CA PRO A 391 -11.99 42.84 10.23
C PRO A 391 -10.81 41.86 10.25
N GLU A 392 -10.20 41.64 11.41
CA GLU A 392 -9.04 40.74 11.58
C GLU A 392 -9.46 39.27 11.61
N SER A 393 -10.71 38.97 11.99
CA SER A 393 -11.25 37.61 12.06
C SER A 393 -11.53 37.07 10.66
N LEU A 394 -10.77 36.05 10.24
CA LEU A 394 -10.99 35.38 8.96
C LEU A 394 -12.35 34.67 8.97
N THR A 395 -12.67 33.97 10.06
CA THR A 395 -13.97 33.33 10.28
C THR A 395 -15.11 34.35 10.19
N GLY A 396 -14.96 35.53 10.79
CA GLY A 396 -15.91 36.63 10.71
C GLY A 396 -16.16 37.14 9.28
N LYS A 397 -15.14 37.14 8.41
CA LYS A 397 -15.29 37.49 6.98
C LYS A 397 -16.14 36.47 6.22
N PHE A 398 -15.95 35.18 6.47
CA PHE A 398 -16.78 34.13 5.87
C PHE A 398 -18.20 34.13 6.42
N LEU A 399 -18.38 34.30 7.74
CA LEU A 399 -19.70 34.39 8.38
C LEU A 399 -20.50 35.62 7.94
N SER A 400 -19.84 36.74 7.61
CA SER A 400 -20.49 37.95 7.08
C SER A 400 -20.72 37.91 5.57
N GLY A 401 -20.13 36.95 4.84
CA GLY A 401 -20.17 36.87 3.39
C GLY A 401 -19.23 37.84 2.65
N ARG A 402 -18.34 38.54 3.38
CA ARG A 402 -17.28 39.37 2.77
C ARG A 402 -16.28 38.52 1.99
N GLU A 403 -15.98 37.34 2.52
CA GLU A 403 -15.25 36.27 1.83
C GLU A 403 -16.20 35.10 1.60
N GLN A 404 -16.03 34.39 0.49
CA GLN A 404 -16.78 33.18 0.17
C GLN A 404 -16.02 32.30 -0.83
N ILE A 405 -16.30 31.00 -0.82
CA ILE A 405 -15.87 30.10 -1.89
C ILE A 405 -16.77 30.35 -3.10
N ALA A 406 -16.19 30.81 -4.20
CA ALA A 406 -16.92 31.13 -5.42
C ALA A 406 -17.37 29.85 -6.16
N ILE A 407 -18.49 29.96 -6.86
CA ILE A 407 -18.99 28.91 -7.76
C ILE A 407 -18.25 29.02 -9.09
N PRO A 408 -17.83 27.91 -9.72
CA PRO A 408 -17.26 27.96 -11.06
C PRO A 408 -18.18 28.65 -12.07
N ALA A 409 -17.64 29.60 -12.85
CA ALA A 409 -18.40 30.30 -13.89
C ALA A 409 -18.88 29.33 -14.99
N THR A 410 -18.06 28.36 -15.35
CA THR A 410 -18.32 27.31 -16.34
C THR A 410 -17.95 25.94 -15.76
N ARG A 411 -18.82 24.94 -15.94
CA ARG A 411 -18.53 23.54 -15.61
C ARG A 411 -17.89 22.82 -16.79
N ARG A 412 -17.05 21.81 -16.52
CA ARG A 412 -16.33 21.05 -17.57
C ARG A 412 -17.20 20.08 -18.34
N ILE A 413 -18.39 19.78 -17.82
CA ILE A 413 -19.37 18.92 -18.45
C ILE A 413 -20.71 19.66 -18.52
N SER A 414 -21.45 19.43 -19.60
CA SER A 414 -22.81 19.91 -19.81
C SER A 414 -23.73 18.75 -20.14
N ALA A 415 -25.03 18.94 -19.95
CA ALA A 415 -26.07 17.95 -20.17
C ALA A 415 -25.93 17.29 -21.56
N GLY A 416 -25.71 15.97 -21.60
CA GLY A 416 -25.63 15.19 -22.84
C GLY A 416 -24.31 15.31 -23.62
N ALA A 417 -23.33 16.08 -23.15
CA ALA A 417 -22.01 16.20 -23.78
C ALA A 417 -21.08 15.02 -23.43
N GLN A 418 -20.12 14.73 -24.31
CA GLN A 418 -19.10 13.73 -24.04
C GLN A 418 -18.15 14.22 -22.92
N PRO A 419 -17.82 13.40 -21.91
CA PRO A 419 -16.92 13.82 -20.84
C PRO A 419 -15.53 14.22 -21.38
N PRO A 420 -14.89 15.24 -20.79
CA PRO A 420 -13.57 15.72 -21.21
C PRO A 420 -12.48 14.64 -21.12
N GLY A 421 -12.62 13.68 -20.20
CA GLY A 421 -11.72 12.52 -20.08
C GLY A 421 -11.97 11.41 -21.10
N GLY A 422 -12.80 11.64 -22.12
CA GLY A 422 -13.03 10.73 -23.25
C GLY A 422 -14.21 9.78 -23.10
N GLY A 423 -14.75 9.59 -21.88
CA GLY A 423 -15.87 8.70 -21.64
C GLY A 423 -16.33 8.63 -20.18
N TRP A 424 -17.12 7.60 -19.86
CA TRP A 424 -17.71 7.37 -18.54
C TRP A 424 -17.08 6.15 -17.88
N LEU A 425 -16.94 6.20 -16.56
CA LEU A 425 -16.70 5.03 -15.72
C LEU A 425 -18.03 4.60 -15.11
N GLU A 426 -18.44 3.36 -15.36
CA GLU A 426 -19.76 2.87 -14.96
C GLU A 426 -19.66 1.60 -14.13
N VAL A 427 -20.33 1.59 -12.97
CA VAL A 427 -20.49 0.39 -12.12
C VAL A 427 -21.95 -0.02 -12.21
N HIS A 428 -22.20 -1.25 -12.65
CA HIS A 428 -23.56 -1.78 -12.83
C HIS A 428 -23.91 -2.75 -11.71
N GLY A 429 -25.12 -2.62 -11.17
CA GLY A 429 -25.73 -3.55 -10.22
C GLY A 429 -25.02 -3.67 -8.87
N ALA A 430 -24.57 -2.56 -8.27
CA ALA A 430 -23.92 -2.58 -6.96
C ALA A 430 -24.92 -2.90 -5.84
N ARG A 431 -24.58 -3.87 -4.98
CA ARG A 431 -25.47 -4.49 -3.98
C ARG A 431 -24.86 -4.66 -2.58
N LEU A 432 -23.76 -3.97 -2.28
CA LEU A 432 -23.13 -4.08 -0.97
C LEU A 432 -23.99 -3.40 0.12
N HIS A 433 -24.14 -4.05 1.27
CA HIS A 433 -24.92 -3.56 2.42
C HIS A 433 -26.35 -3.17 2.06
N ASN A 434 -26.69 -1.87 2.14
CA ASN A 434 -28.02 -1.37 1.86
C ASN A 434 -28.22 -0.92 0.39
N LEU A 435 -27.21 -1.04 -0.47
CA LEU A 435 -27.30 -0.65 -1.88
C LEU A 435 -28.33 -1.51 -2.64
N ARG A 436 -29.21 -0.85 -3.40
CA ARG A 436 -30.38 -1.46 -4.05
C ARG A 436 -30.16 -1.74 -5.53
N ASN A 437 -29.12 -2.50 -5.85
CA ASN A 437 -28.75 -2.84 -7.24
C ASN A 437 -28.55 -1.59 -8.10
N VAL A 438 -27.70 -0.68 -7.64
CA VAL A 438 -27.56 0.66 -8.24
C VAL A 438 -26.54 0.68 -9.37
N ASP A 439 -26.84 1.48 -10.40
CA ASP A 439 -25.97 1.74 -11.54
C ASP A 439 -25.35 3.14 -11.42
N LEU A 440 -24.05 3.18 -11.10
CA LEU A 440 -23.27 4.41 -10.95
C LEU A 440 -22.61 4.79 -12.28
N ARG A 441 -22.68 6.07 -12.66
CA ARG A 441 -21.97 6.62 -13.82
C ARG A 441 -21.17 7.86 -13.41
N ILE A 442 -19.86 7.85 -13.66
CA ILE A 442 -18.94 8.94 -13.35
C ILE A 442 -18.32 9.47 -14.65
N PRO A 443 -18.44 10.78 -14.94
CA PRO A 443 -17.79 11.36 -16.12
C PRO A 443 -16.29 11.54 -15.88
N LEU A 444 -15.45 11.00 -16.76
CA LEU A 444 -14.00 11.13 -16.64
C LEU A 444 -13.51 12.54 -16.99
N GLY A 445 -12.42 12.96 -16.36
CA GLY A 445 -11.81 14.28 -16.53
C GLY A 445 -12.59 15.40 -15.83
N THR A 446 -13.35 15.07 -14.77
CA THR A 446 -14.18 16.03 -14.03
C THR A 446 -13.96 15.92 -12.51
N LEU A 447 -14.38 16.95 -11.77
CA LEU A 447 -14.59 16.86 -10.32
C LEU A 447 -15.99 16.31 -10.03
N CYS A 448 -16.09 15.05 -9.64
CA CYS A 448 -17.33 14.39 -9.29
C CYS A 448 -17.48 14.29 -7.76
N THR A 449 -18.60 14.76 -7.22
CA THR A 449 -18.90 14.65 -5.79
C THR A 449 -20.02 13.66 -5.54
N VAL A 450 -19.79 12.74 -4.60
CA VAL A 450 -20.76 11.76 -4.15
C VAL A 450 -21.27 12.21 -2.79
N THR A 451 -22.57 12.46 -2.71
CA THR A 451 -23.20 13.08 -1.55
C THR A 451 -24.47 12.31 -1.14
N GLY A 452 -25.18 12.83 -0.15
CA GLY A 452 -26.37 12.21 0.42
C GLY A 452 -26.23 11.93 1.92
N VAL A 453 -27.33 11.56 2.58
CA VAL A 453 -27.41 11.46 4.04
C VAL A 453 -26.46 10.42 4.65
N SER A 454 -26.07 10.58 5.91
CA SER A 454 -25.19 9.63 6.61
C SER A 454 -25.88 8.27 6.68
N GLY A 455 -25.20 7.20 6.26
CA GLY A 455 -25.80 5.86 6.14
C GLY A 455 -26.55 5.59 4.82
N SER A 456 -26.53 6.48 3.82
CA SER A 456 -27.17 6.24 2.51
C SER A 456 -26.45 5.21 1.62
N GLY A 457 -25.21 4.84 1.94
CA GLY A 457 -24.41 3.86 1.19
C GLY A 457 -23.22 4.43 0.41
N LYS A 458 -22.82 5.69 0.64
CA LYS A 458 -21.72 6.37 -0.09
C LYS A 458 -20.39 5.60 -0.06
N SER A 459 -19.85 5.33 1.12
CA SER A 459 -18.57 4.59 1.27
C SER A 459 -18.67 3.16 0.72
N SER A 460 -19.82 2.50 0.92
CA SER A 460 -20.05 1.16 0.36
C SER A 460 -20.06 1.14 -1.17
N LEU A 461 -20.55 2.20 -1.82
CA LEU A 461 -20.54 2.33 -3.28
C LEU A 461 -19.16 2.72 -3.81
N ILE A 462 -18.51 3.72 -3.22
CA ILE A 462 -17.30 4.33 -3.77
C ILE A 462 -16.02 3.66 -3.28
N GLU A 463 -15.85 3.45 -1.99
CA GLU A 463 -14.62 2.85 -1.45
C GLU A 463 -14.68 1.32 -1.57
N GLU A 464 -15.71 0.70 -1.01
CA GLU A 464 -15.76 -0.76 -0.86
C GLU A 464 -16.13 -1.48 -2.16
N THR A 465 -16.84 -0.83 -3.10
CA THR A 465 -17.23 -1.41 -4.39
C THR A 465 -16.35 -0.86 -5.52
N LEU A 466 -16.51 0.41 -5.89
CA LEU A 466 -15.80 1.01 -7.03
C LEU A 466 -14.27 0.97 -6.84
N SER A 467 -13.74 1.52 -5.76
CA SER A 467 -12.30 1.70 -5.58
C SER A 467 -11.58 0.36 -5.48
N ARG A 468 -12.12 -0.59 -4.69
CA ARG A 468 -11.58 -1.95 -4.60
C ARG A 468 -11.62 -2.69 -5.92
N ALA A 469 -12.71 -2.57 -6.69
CA ALA A 469 -12.80 -3.25 -7.99
C ALA A 469 -11.82 -2.69 -9.02
N VAL A 470 -11.67 -1.36 -9.08
CA VAL A 470 -10.70 -0.69 -9.95
C VAL A 470 -9.26 -1.03 -9.51
N ALA A 471 -8.96 -1.01 -8.20
CA ALA A 471 -7.65 -1.34 -7.66
C ALA A 471 -7.28 -2.82 -7.89
N LYS A 472 -8.24 -3.73 -7.80
CA LYS A 472 -8.06 -5.15 -8.16
C LYS A 472 -7.71 -5.31 -9.63
N HIS A 473 -8.36 -4.56 -10.52
CA HIS A 473 -8.09 -4.62 -11.96
C HIS A 473 -6.75 -3.98 -12.36
N LEU A 474 -6.43 -2.79 -11.83
CA LEU A 474 -5.25 -2.01 -12.25
C LEU A 474 -3.98 -2.32 -11.46
N HIS A 475 -4.09 -2.58 -10.15
CA HIS A 475 -2.95 -2.76 -9.23
C HIS A 475 -2.79 -4.20 -8.75
N ASN A 476 -3.65 -5.13 -9.21
CA ASN A 476 -3.71 -6.51 -8.72
C ASN A 476 -3.86 -6.56 -7.18
N SER A 477 -4.63 -5.62 -6.63
CA SER A 477 -4.95 -5.58 -5.19
C SER A 477 -5.65 -6.88 -4.77
N ARG A 478 -5.37 -7.32 -3.54
CA ARG A 478 -5.97 -8.52 -2.94
C ARG A 478 -7.28 -8.24 -2.22
N GLU A 479 -7.66 -6.97 -2.11
CA GLU A 479 -8.92 -6.59 -1.48
C GLU A 479 -10.13 -7.06 -2.29
N THR A 480 -11.13 -7.57 -1.58
CA THR A 480 -12.38 -8.02 -2.18
C THR A 480 -13.34 -6.83 -2.28
N ALA A 481 -13.74 -6.52 -3.50
CA ALA A 481 -14.78 -5.53 -3.76
C ALA A 481 -16.16 -6.07 -3.33
N GLY A 482 -17.07 -5.16 -2.96
CA GLY A 482 -18.48 -5.48 -2.75
C GLY A 482 -19.14 -6.11 -3.97
N PRO A 483 -20.31 -6.76 -3.84
CA PRO A 483 -21.00 -7.38 -4.96
C PRO A 483 -21.50 -6.34 -5.98
N PHE A 484 -21.14 -6.53 -7.25
CA PHE A 484 -21.61 -5.77 -8.42
C PHE A 484 -21.68 -6.69 -9.65
N ASP A 485 -22.32 -6.27 -10.75
CA ASP A 485 -22.46 -7.07 -11.97
C ASP A 485 -21.30 -6.88 -12.96
N LYS A 486 -20.97 -5.63 -13.30
CA LYS A 486 -19.84 -5.30 -14.20
C LYS A 486 -19.36 -3.86 -14.02
N ILE A 487 -18.13 -3.59 -14.48
CA ILE A 487 -17.58 -2.23 -14.60
C ILE A 487 -17.19 -1.97 -16.05
N VAL A 488 -17.56 -0.80 -16.57
CA VAL A 488 -17.28 -0.34 -17.95
C VAL A 488 -16.45 0.94 -17.91
N GLY A 489 -15.52 1.13 -18.86
CA GLY A 489 -14.68 2.34 -18.96
C GLY A 489 -13.36 2.25 -18.19
N LEU A 490 -12.95 1.05 -17.74
CA LEU A 490 -11.68 0.83 -17.03
C LEU A 490 -10.47 1.11 -17.93
N GLU A 491 -10.59 0.88 -19.24
CA GLU A 491 -9.56 1.12 -20.25
C GLU A 491 -9.17 2.60 -20.41
N LEU A 492 -10.02 3.51 -19.93
CA LEU A 492 -9.79 4.96 -19.96
C LEU A 492 -8.91 5.44 -18.80
N ILE A 493 -8.67 4.59 -17.79
CA ILE A 493 -7.94 4.89 -16.57
C ILE A 493 -6.74 3.96 -16.45
N ASN A 494 -5.58 4.47 -16.04
CA ASN A 494 -4.37 3.65 -15.86
C ASN A 494 -3.87 3.55 -14.42
N LYS A 495 -4.43 4.35 -13.51
CA LYS A 495 -4.07 4.37 -12.09
C LYS A 495 -5.26 4.79 -11.26
N ILE A 496 -5.46 4.15 -10.11
CA ILE A 496 -6.33 4.64 -9.03
C ILE A 496 -5.50 5.03 -7.81
N ILE A 497 -5.89 6.10 -7.14
CA ILE A 497 -5.34 6.59 -5.88
C ILE A 497 -6.50 6.83 -4.93
N VAL A 498 -6.50 6.14 -3.80
CA VAL A 498 -7.48 6.34 -2.71
C VAL A 498 -6.79 7.12 -1.59
N VAL A 499 -7.40 8.22 -1.17
CA VAL A 499 -6.90 9.10 -0.11
C VAL A 499 -7.90 9.13 1.04
N ASP A 500 -7.72 8.20 1.98
CA ASP A 500 -8.56 8.02 3.16
C ASP A 500 -8.06 8.83 4.37
N GLN A 501 -8.89 8.88 5.42
CA GLN A 501 -8.60 9.57 6.68
C GLN A 501 -7.72 8.76 7.64
N GLN A 502 -7.25 7.56 7.25
CA GLN A 502 -6.38 6.77 8.11
C GLN A 502 -5.08 7.52 8.43
N PRO A 503 -4.55 7.45 9.66
CA PRO A 503 -3.30 8.11 10.01
C PRO A 503 -2.14 7.63 9.12
N LEU A 504 -1.20 8.52 8.78
CA LEU A 504 -0.05 8.18 7.91
C LEU A 504 0.80 7.04 8.50
N GLY A 505 0.84 6.96 9.82
CA GLY A 505 1.54 5.95 10.59
C GLY A 505 1.28 6.17 12.08
N THR A 506 1.35 5.09 12.84
CA THR A 506 1.10 5.10 14.29
C THR A 506 2.36 5.39 15.12
N THR A 507 3.52 5.55 14.46
CA THR A 507 4.82 5.73 15.12
C THR A 507 5.45 7.10 14.79
N PRO A 508 6.24 7.68 15.71
CA PRO A 508 6.96 8.94 15.47
C PRO A 508 8.02 8.90 14.36
N ALA A 509 8.35 7.70 13.88
CA ALA A 509 9.23 7.48 12.73
C ALA A 509 8.60 7.93 11.40
N SER A 510 7.27 7.95 11.33
CA SER A 510 6.53 8.45 10.17
C SER A 510 6.31 9.95 10.34
N ASN A 511 6.63 10.75 9.33
CA ASN A 511 6.45 12.20 9.32
C ASN A 511 6.26 12.71 7.88
N PRO A 512 5.86 13.98 7.67
CA PRO A 512 5.67 14.53 6.32
C PRO A 512 6.91 14.36 5.42
N ALA A 513 8.12 14.49 5.99
CA ALA A 513 9.35 14.38 5.22
C ALA A 513 9.64 12.95 4.72
N THR A 514 9.39 11.93 5.54
CA THR A 514 9.56 10.52 5.16
C THR A 514 8.44 10.04 4.24
N TYR A 515 7.19 10.47 4.49
CA TYR A 515 6.05 10.05 3.69
C TYR A 515 6.10 10.58 2.25
N THR A 516 6.42 11.86 2.07
CA THR A 516 6.58 12.46 0.74
C THR A 516 7.85 12.04 0.01
N GLY A 517 8.81 11.41 0.71
CA GLY A 517 10.11 11.03 0.18
C GLY A 517 11.11 12.19 0.07
N VAL A 518 10.73 13.43 0.41
CA VAL A 518 11.64 14.59 0.36
C VAL A 518 12.85 14.42 1.29
N PHE A 519 12.70 13.67 2.39
CA PHE A 519 13.79 13.42 3.32
C PHE A 519 14.96 12.66 2.68
N ASP A 520 14.71 11.82 1.67
CA ASP A 520 15.77 11.10 0.95
C ASP A 520 16.66 12.07 0.19
N HIS A 521 16.07 13.03 -0.51
CA HIS A 521 16.80 14.10 -1.18
C HIS A 521 17.56 15.00 -0.21
N ILE A 522 16.97 15.33 0.94
CA ILE A 522 17.63 16.12 1.98
C ILE A 522 18.85 15.35 2.52
N ARG A 523 18.72 14.06 2.82
CA ARG A 523 19.84 13.22 3.28
C ARG A 523 20.96 13.15 2.25
N GLU A 524 20.64 13.09 0.97
CA GLU A 524 21.65 13.15 -0.10
C GLU A 524 22.41 14.47 -0.09
N VAL A 525 21.74 15.62 0.08
CA VAL A 525 22.38 16.94 0.21
C VAL A 525 23.41 16.93 1.34
N PHE A 526 23.02 16.46 2.53
CA PHE A 526 23.90 16.45 3.70
C PHE A 526 25.16 15.61 3.49
N THR A 527 25.10 14.53 2.69
CA THR A 527 26.28 13.68 2.40
C THR A 527 27.28 14.32 1.45
N ARG A 528 26.86 15.33 0.67
CA ARG A 528 27.71 16.04 -0.29
C ARG A 528 28.49 17.18 0.36
N LEU A 529 28.16 17.55 1.60
CA LEU A 529 28.83 18.59 2.35
C LEU A 529 30.30 18.21 2.66
N PRO A 530 31.23 19.19 2.69
CA PRO A 530 32.64 18.93 3.00
C PRO A 530 32.83 18.18 4.33
N GLU A 531 32.18 18.64 5.41
CA GLU A 531 32.27 18.01 6.74
C GLU A 531 31.81 16.54 6.73
N ALA A 532 30.71 16.24 6.01
CA ALA A 532 30.21 14.89 5.85
C ALA A 532 31.16 14.01 5.02
N LYS A 533 31.76 14.56 3.95
CA LYS A 533 32.75 13.85 3.14
C LYS A 533 34.01 13.52 3.94
N ILE A 534 34.51 14.46 4.73
CA ILE A 534 35.67 14.29 5.64
C ILE A 534 35.40 13.17 6.65
N ARG A 535 34.20 13.14 7.24
CA ARG A 535 33.77 12.10 8.19
C ARG A 535 33.27 10.81 7.55
N GLY A 536 33.15 10.75 6.23
CA GLY A 536 32.72 9.55 5.51
C GLY A 536 31.23 9.25 5.57
N TYR A 537 30.42 10.22 5.97
CA TYR A 537 29.00 10.01 6.20
C TYR A 537 28.26 9.72 4.89
N ARG A 538 27.41 8.70 4.94
CA ARG A 538 26.53 8.24 3.85
C ARG A 538 25.08 8.58 4.20
N PRO A 539 24.11 8.48 3.26
CA PRO A 539 22.72 8.83 3.54
C PRO A 539 22.11 8.06 4.71
N GLY A 540 22.64 6.86 5.00
CA GLY A 540 22.26 6.07 6.18
C GLY A 540 22.61 6.72 7.52
N ARG A 541 23.69 7.49 7.64
CA ARG A 541 24.05 8.21 8.89
C ARG A 541 22.99 9.26 9.23
N PHE A 542 22.48 9.93 8.21
CA PHE A 542 21.46 10.97 8.31
C PHE A 542 20.03 10.42 8.38
N SER A 543 19.87 9.11 8.56
CA SER A 543 18.57 8.45 8.71
C SER A 543 18.31 8.14 10.17
N PHE A 544 17.28 8.74 10.78
CA PHE A 544 16.90 8.41 12.15
C PHE A 544 16.34 6.96 12.26
N ASN A 545 15.87 6.36 11.16
CA ASN A 545 15.41 4.97 11.11
C ASN A 545 16.53 3.92 11.05
N ARG A 546 17.81 4.31 10.99
CA ARG A 546 18.94 3.36 10.88
C ARG A 546 19.96 3.61 11.99
N ALA A 547 20.47 2.52 12.56
CA ALA A 547 21.57 2.59 13.51
C ALA A 547 22.81 3.26 12.89
N GLY A 548 23.55 4.00 13.72
CA GLY A 548 24.78 4.69 13.33
C GLY A 548 24.77 6.19 13.65
N GLY A 549 23.84 6.96 13.09
CA GLY A 549 23.73 8.40 13.34
C GLY A 549 22.55 8.83 14.21
N ARG A 550 21.56 7.96 14.38
CA ARG A 550 20.41 8.19 15.25
C ARG A 550 20.80 8.20 16.73
N CYS A 551 19.93 8.75 17.57
CA CYS A 551 20.01 8.55 19.01
C CYS A 551 19.59 7.11 19.37
N GLU A 552 20.48 6.33 19.96
CA GLU A 552 20.18 4.93 20.31
C GLU A 552 19.24 4.82 21.53
N ALA A 553 19.17 5.84 22.39
CA ALA A 553 18.30 5.81 23.58
C ALA A 553 16.79 5.86 23.26
N CYS A 554 16.41 6.43 22.12
CA CYS A 554 15.03 6.45 21.61
C CYS A 554 14.90 5.76 20.25
N GLU A 555 15.95 5.07 19.81
CA GLU A 555 16.04 4.43 18.49
C GLU A 555 15.72 5.35 17.31
N GLY A 556 15.97 6.66 17.47
CA GLY A 556 15.70 7.69 16.46
C GLY A 556 14.28 8.25 16.45
N ASN A 557 13.38 7.81 17.34
CA ASN A 557 12.02 8.35 17.43
C ASN A 557 12.00 9.78 18.00
N GLY A 558 13.04 10.18 18.76
CA GLY A 558 13.08 11.45 19.49
C GLY A 558 12.18 11.47 20.75
N GLN A 559 11.30 10.49 20.88
CA GLN A 559 10.39 10.29 22.00
C GLN A 559 10.46 8.83 22.48
N LYS A 560 10.00 8.59 23.71
CA LYS A 560 9.81 7.27 24.30
C LYS A 560 8.33 7.08 24.60
N CYS A 561 7.78 5.92 24.25
CA CYS A 561 6.42 5.55 24.59
C CYS A 561 6.37 5.07 26.04
N ILE A 562 5.50 5.66 26.86
CA ILE A 562 5.20 5.22 28.22
C ILE A 562 3.84 4.54 28.17
N GLU A 563 3.83 3.26 28.51
CA GLU A 563 2.61 2.46 28.57
C GLU A 563 1.77 2.87 29.80
N MET A 564 0.48 3.11 29.59
CA MET A 564 -0.44 3.53 30.64
C MET A 564 -1.59 2.51 30.77
N HIS A 565 -1.83 1.98 31.97
CA HIS A 565 -2.78 0.87 32.15
C HIS A 565 -4.26 1.21 31.86
N PHE A 566 -4.67 2.46 32.08
CA PHE A 566 -6.08 2.91 31.97
C PHE A 566 -6.27 4.12 31.05
N LEU A 567 -5.18 4.77 30.67
CA LEU A 567 -5.16 5.93 29.78
C LEU A 567 -4.45 5.52 28.48
N PRO A 568 -4.68 6.23 27.37
CA PRO A 568 -3.89 6.02 26.16
C PRO A 568 -2.39 6.23 26.45
N ASP A 569 -1.55 5.41 25.82
CA ASP A 569 -0.10 5.53 25.91
C ASP A 569 0.37 6.93 25.51
N VAL A 570 1.39 7.41 26.21
CA VAL A 570 1.90 8.77 26.03
C VAL A 570 3.33 8.75 25.51
N TRP A 571 3.60 9.55 24.49
CA TRP A 571 4.94 9.76 23.95
C TRP A 571 5.61 10.94 24.67
N VAL A 572 6.66 10.66 25.41
CA VAL A 572 7.45 11.67 26.14
C VAL A 572 8.75 11.94 25.42
N GLU A 573 9.22 13.19 25.44
CA GLU A 573 10.49 13.59 24.83
C GLU A 573 11.66 12.76 25.39
N CYS A 574 12.61 12.39 24.52
CA CYS A 574 13.78 11.63 24.93
C CYS A 574 14.83 12.51 25.63
N ASP A 575 15.15 12.22 26.89
CA ASP A 575 16.14 12.97 27.67
C ASP A 575 17.55 13.00 27.05
N ALA A 576 17.95 11.93 26.34
CA ALA A 576 19.30 11.80 25.81
C ALA A 576 19.57 12.69 24.58
N CYS A 577 18.56 12.88 23.72
CA CYS A 577 18.70 13.70 22.52
C CYS A 577 17.84 14.97 22.54
N LYS A 578 17.00 15.17 23.55
CA LYS A 578 16.05 16.29 23.66
C LYS A 578 15.24 16.48 22.38
N GLY A 579 14.60 15.39 21.94
CA GLY A 579 13.80 15.37 20.71
C GLY A 579 14.57 15.39 19.39
N ARG A 580 15.90 15.63 19.38
CA ARG A 580 16.70 15.84 18.14
C ARG A 580 16.87 14.61 17.25
N ARG A 581 16.50 13.40 17.71
CA ARG A 581 16.57 12.11 16.98
C ARG A 581 17.96 11.60 16.58
N PHE A 582 19.00 12.43 16.65
CA PHE A 582 20.37 12.11 16.21
C PHE A 582 21.39 12.27 17.34
N ASN A 583 22.55 11.63 17.17
CA ASN A 583 23.70 11.86 18.05
C ASN A 583 24.46 13.15 17.70
N ALA A 584 25.24 13.65 18.67
CA ALA A 584 25.94 14.94 18.56
C ALA A 584 26.89 15.00 17.34
N GLU A 585 27.55 13.90 16.99
CA GLU A 585 28.48 13.86 15.86
C GLU A 585 27.78 14.02 14.51
N THR A 586 26.54 13.52 14.39
CA THR A 586 25.72 13.68 13.18
C THR A 586 25.20 15.12 13.08
N LEU A 587 24.81 15.72 14.20
CA LEU A 587 24.32 17.11 14.27
C LEU A 587 25.40 18.16 13.99
N ALA A 588 26.67 17.78 14.13
CA ALA A 588 27.78 18.67 13.83
C ALA A 588 27.93 18.99 12.33
N VAL A 589 27.26 18.27 11.42
CA VAL A 589 27.24 18.59 9.99
C VAL A 589 26.13 19.60 9.68
N ARG A 590 26.48 20.75 9.10
CA ARG A 590 25.52 21.85 8.86
C ARG A 590 25.41 22.26 7.39
N TYR A 591 24.18 22.40 6.89
CA TYR A 591 23.85 23.03 5.60
C TYR A 591 23.34 24.45 5.85
N LYS A 592 24.01 25.48 5.31
CA LYS A 592 23.65 26.90 5.54
C LYS A 592 23.44 27.23 7.04
N GLY A 593 24.29 26.69 7.92
CA GLY A 593 24.22 26.87 9.37
C GLY A 593 23.28 25.92 10.11
N GLN A 594 22.46 25.13 9.40
CA GLN A 594 21.40 24.29 9.95
C GLN A 594 21.81 22.82 9.96
N SER A 595 21.66 22.13 11.10
CA SER A 595 21.85 20.69 11.19
C SER A 595 20.65 19.94 10.59
N ILE A 596 20.77 18.62 10.43
CA ILE A 596 19.66 17.82 9.90
C ILE A 596 18.44 17.79 10.84
N ALA A 597 18.66 17.88 12.16
CA ALA A 597 17.56 17.99 13.12
C ALA A 597 16.88 19.36 13.04
N ASP A 598 17.66 20.44 12.90
CA ASP A 598 17.09 21.78 12.70
C ASP A 598 16.21 21.84 11.46
N VAL A 599 16.63 21.20 10.34
CA VAL A 599 15.81 21.09 9.12
C VAL A 599 14.50 20.33 9.35
N LEU A 600 14.50 19.29 10.19
CA LEU A 600 13.27 18.56 10.55
C LEU A 600 12.34 19.38 11.45
N GLU A 601 12.88 20.26 12.30
CA GLU A 601 12.11 21.16 13.15
C GLU A 601 11.57 22.39 12.40
N MET A 602 12.11 22.70 11.21
CA MET A 602 11.60 23.79 10.39
C MET A 602 10.19 23.51 9.88
N SER A 603 9.40 24.59 9.81
CA SER A 603 8.15 24.59 9.04
C SER A 603 8.42 24.28 7.57
N ILE A 604 7.50 23.61 6.90
CA ILE A 604 7.58 23.30 5.46
C ILE A 604 7.82 24.57 4.62
N GLY A 605 7.21 25.71 4.98
CA GLY A 605 7.45 26.99 4.31
C GLY A 605 8.91 27.46 4.40
N GLN A 606 9.52 27.41 5.59
CA GLN A 606 10.95 27.73 5.75
C GLN A 606 11.87 26.74 5.05
N ALA A 607 11.55 25.45 5.08
CA ALA A 607 12.31 24.46 4.36
C ALA A 607 12.22 24.70 2.85
N HIS A 608 11.06 25.14 2.36
CA HIS A 608 10.87 25.51 0.96
C HIS A 608 11.80 26.66 0.58
N GLU A 609 11.88 27.73 1.39
CA GLU A 609 12.82 28.84 1.23
C GLU A 609 14.29 28.40 1.26
N LEU A 610 14.67 27.57 2.23
CA LEU A 610 16.05 27.09 2.41
C LEU A 610 16.57 26.33 1.19
N PHE A 611 15.69 25.49 0.60
CA PHE A 611 15.98 24.59 -0.51
C PHE A 611 15.46 25.08 -1.87
N GLN A 612 15.13 26.37 -2.02
CA GLN A 612 14.66 26.94 -3.30
C GLN A 612 15.60 26.64 -4.47
N ASN A 613 16.90 26.52 -4.23
CA ASN A 613 17.90 26.29 -5.27
C ASN A 613 18.02 24.82 -5.70
N ILE A 614 17.24 23.89 -5.11
CA ILE A 614 17.33 22.45 -5.39
C ILE A 614 15.98 21.95 -5.94
N PRO A 615 15.84 21.78 -7.27
CA PRO A 615 14.56 21.46 -7.91
C PRO A 615 13.83 20.23 -7.35
N GLY A 616 14.58 19.16 -7.06
CA GLY A 616 14.00 17.91 -6.55
C GLY A 616 13.38 18.03 -5.16
N ILE A 617 13.84 19.01 -4.36
CA ILE A 617 13.28 19.32 -3.04
C ILE A 617 12.21 20.41 -3.17
N ARG A 618 12.50 21.47 -3.92
CA ARG A 618 11.62 22.61 -4.16
C ARG A 618 10.23 22.17 -4.62
N GLY A 619 10.15 21.28 -5.60
CA GLY A 619 8.87 20.82 -6.16
C GLY A 619 7.97 20.16 -5.11
N ILE A 620 8.52 19.24 -4.31
CA ILE A 620 7.76 18.52 -3.28
C ILE A 620 7.29 19.49 -2.18
N LEU A 621 8.18 20.36 -1.71
CA LEU A 621 7.84 21.34 -0.67
C LEU A 621 6.82 22.37 -1.16
N ALA A 622 6.90 22.80 -2.42
CA ALA A 622 5.90 23.68 -3.02
C ALA A 622 4.51 23.05 -3.04
N MET A 623 4.40 21.75 -3.32
CA MET A 623 3.13 21.03 -3.28
C MET A 623 2.54 21.02 -1.86
N LEU A 624 3.38 20.75 -0.85
CA LEU A 624 2.95 20.78 0.55
C LEU A 624 2.48 22.19 0.98
N CYS A 625 3.17 23.25 0.54
CA CYS A 625 2.69 24.62 0.77
C CYS A 625 1.38 24.90 0.03
N ALA A 626 1.21 24.41 -1.20
CA ALA A 626 0.01 24.65 -2.01
C ALA A 626 -1.25 24.00 -1.42
N VAL A 627 -1.12 22.85 -0.75
CA VAL A 627 -2.22 22.22 0.01
C VAL A 627 -2.46 22.87 1.38
N GLY A 628 -1.74 23.94 1.72
CA GLY A 628 -1.91 24.70 2.96
C GLY A 628 -1.22 24.08 4.18
N LEU A 629 -0.14 23.31 3.99
CA LEU A 629 0.63 22.70 5.08
C LEU A 629 1.96 23.42 5.36
N ASP A 630 2.10 24.66 4.94
CA ASP A 630 3.31 25.48 5.11
C ASP A 630 3.72 25.67 6.58
N TYR A 631 2.74 25.62 7.49
CA TYR A 631 2.93 25.77 8.93
C TYR A 631 3.47 24.52 9.63
N LEU A 632 3.25 23.32 9.08
CA LEU A 632 3.66 22.06 9.70
C LEU A 632 5.18 21.91 9.68
N THR A 633 5.73 21.27 10.70
CA THR A 633 7.17 20.95 10.70
C THR A 633 7.45 19.69 9.89
N LEU A 634 8.58 19.65 9.17
CA LEU A 634 8.94 18.50 8.32
C LEU A 634 9.03 17.18 9.08
N GLY A 635 9.49 17.24 10.33
CA GLY A 635 9.71 16.12 11.23
C GLY A 635 8.53 15.80 12.16
N GLN A 636 7.41 16.52 12.08
CA GLN A 636 6.25 16.30 12.94
C GLN A 636 5.81 14.84 12.91
N SER A 637 5.59 14.25 14.09
CA SER A 637 5.14 12.86 14.19
C SER A 637 3.81 12.68 13.45
N ALA A 638 3.71 11.64 12.64
CA ALA A 638 2.47 11.26 11.95
C ALA A 638 1.33 10.99 12.93
N ALA A 639 1.64 10.48 14.13
CA ALA A 639 0.66 10.21 15.17
C ALA A 639 0.05 11.49 15.79
N THR A 640 0.71 12.64 15.62
CA THR A 640 0.24 13.93 16.11
C THR A 640 -0.37 14.81 15.01
N LEU A 641 -0.50 14.28 13.79
CA LEU A 641 -1.20 14.98 12.70
C LEU A 641 -2.71 14.73 12.83
N SER A 642 -3.50 15.75 12.53
CA SER A 642 -4.95 15.55 12.38
C SER A 642 -5.26 14.67 11.16
N GLY A 643 -6.47 14.09 11.11
CA GLY A 643 -6.91 13.30 9.95
C GLY A 643 -6.81 14.09 8.63
N GLY A 644 -7.28 15.35 8.63
CA GLY A 644 -7.19 16.23 7.47
C GLY A 644 -5.76 16.66 7.11
N GLU A 645 -4.85 16.82 8.09
CA GLU A 645 -3.43 17.04 7.82
C GLU A 645 -2.77 15.82 7.16
N ALA A 646 -3.01 14.63 7.72
CA ALA A 646 -2.52 13.37 7.18
C ALA A 646 -2.99 13.20 5.73
N GLN A 647 -4.27 13.42 5.46
CA GLN A 647 -4.85 13.31 4.12
C GLN A 647 -4.21 14.29 3.12
N ARG A 648 -3.98 15.55 3.52
CA ARG A 648 -3.30 16.56 2.68
C ARG A 648 -1.85 16.18 2.39
N VAL A 649 -1.14 15.58 3.34
CA VAL A 649 0.21 15.03 3.10
C VAL A 649 0.17 13.90 2.07
N LYS A 650 -0.82 12.99 2.15
CA LYS A 650 -1.01 11.92 1.15
C LYS A 650 -1.27 12.50 -0.24
N LEU A 651 -2.17 13.49 -0.32
CA LEU A 651 -2.49 14.18 -1.57
C LEU A 651 -1.24 14.87 -2.17
N ALA A 652 -0.48 15.59 -1.35
CA ALA A 652 0.76 16.24 -1.79
C ALA A 652 1.82 15.25 -2.28
N ALA A 653 1.96 14.09 -1.60
CA ALA A 653 2.87 13.02 -2.01
C ALA A 653 2.52 12.45 -3.39
N GLU A 654 1.23 12.30 -3.70
CA GLU A 654 0.78 11.83 -5.01
C GLU A 654 0.86 12.90 -6.10
N LEU A 655 0.64 14.17 -5.74
CA LEU A 655 0.81 15.30 -6.66
C LEU A 655 2.27 15.49 -7.10
N ALA A 656 3.22 15.20 -6.20
CA ALA A 656 4.64 15.25 -6.50
C ALA A 656 5.09 14.18 -7.51
N ARG A 657 4.28 13.14 -7.76
CA ARG A 657 4.60 12.08 -8.72
C ARG A 657 4.26 12.49 -10.15
N PRO A 658 4.94 11.92 -11.17
CA PRO A 658 4.61 12.18 -12.57
C PRO A 658 3.15 11.84 -12.90
N GLN A 659 2.44 12.80 -13.47
CA GLN A 659 1.02 12.71 -13.78
C GLN A 659 0.79 12.13 -15.18
N THR A 660 -0.13 11.18 -15.30
CA THR A 660 -0.51 10.54 -16.58
C THR A 660 -1.69 11.21 -17.28
N GLY A 661 -2.46 12.03 -16.55
CA GLY A 661 -3.72 12.59 -17.02
C GLY A 661 -4.84 11.56 -17.22
N LYS A 662 -4.66 10.34 -16.70
CA LYS A 662 -5.64 9.23 -16.75
C LYS A 662 -5.73 8.52 -15.39
N THR A 663 -5.56 9.28 -14.31
CA THR A 663 -5.62 8.78 -12.94
C THR A 663 -6.98 9.08 -12.33
N LEU A 664 -7.55 8.10 -11.61
CA LEU A 664 -8.73 8.25 -10.79
C LEU A 664 -8.30 8.51 -9.34
N TYR A 665 -8.62 9.69 -8.82
CA TYR A 665 -8.44 10.05 -7.41
C TYR A 665 -9.77 9.85 -6.70
N VAL A 666 -9.74 9.15 -5.55
CA VAL A 666 -10.90 8.98 -4.67
C VAL A 666 -10.54 9.55 -3.31
N LEU A 667 -11.28 10.54 -2.84
CA LEU A 667 -11.06 11.20 -1.56
C LEU A 667 -12.31 11.04 -0.68
N ASP A 668 -12.09 10.58 0.55
CA ASP A 668 -13.14 10.45 1.56
C ASP A 668 -13.12 11.66 2.50
N GLU A 669 -14.21 12.44 2.48
CA GLU A 669 -14.45 13.66 3.28
C GLU A 669 -13.19 14.54 3.48
N PRO A 670 -12.58 15.06 2.40
CA PRO A 670 -11.34 15.80 2.49
C PRO A 670 -11.45 17.18 3.16
N THR A 671 -12.66 17.62 3.52
CA THR A 671 -12.88 18.86 4.28
C THR A 671 -12.91 18.69 5.79
N THR A 672 -12.82 17.45 6.32
CA THR A 672 -12.70 17.21 7.75
C THR A 672 -11.49 17.96 8.33
N GLY A 673 -11.68 18.68 9.45
CA GLY A 673 -10.59 19.45 10.05
C GLY A 673 -10.24 20.77 9.36
N LEU A 674 -11.00 21.21 8.35
CA LEU A 674 -10.64 22.38 7.52
C LEU A 674 -11.54 23.59 7.73
N HIS A 675 -10.91 24.72 7.99
CA HIS A 675 -11.54 26.03 7.95
C HIS A 675 -11.93 26.41 6.50
N PHE A 676 -12.90 27.31 6.31
CA PHE A 676 -13.40 27.76 5.00
C PHE A 676 -12.29 28.17 4.01
N ASP A 677 -11.26 28.87 4.50
CA ASP A 677 -10.11 29.27 3.68
C ASP A 677 -9.25 28.09 3.22
N ASP A 678 -9.13 27.06 4.03
CA ASP A 678 -8.36 25.87 3.68
C ASP A 678 -9.15 24.97 2.72
N ILE A 679 -10.48 24.91 2.84
CA ILE A 679 -11.35 24.31 1.81
C ILE A 679 -11.15 25.04 0.47
N ARG A 680 -11.08 26.37 0.48
CA ARG A 680 -10.78 27.17 -0.73
C ARG A 680 -9.43 26.77 -1.35
N LYS A 681 -8.37 26.61 -0.56
CA LYS A 681 -7.04 26.18 -1.05
C LYS A 681 -7.07 24.74 -1.57
N LEU A 682 -7.71 23.83 -0.84
CA LEU A 682 -7.87 22.42 -1.24
C LEU A 682 -8.58 22.32 -2.58
N LEU A 683 -9.68 23.05 -2.77
CA LEU A 683 -10.42 23.07 -4.03
C LEU A 683 -9.53 23.52 -5.19
N LYS A 684 -8.68 24.55 -5.02
CA LYS A 684 -7.71 24.94 -6.07
C LYS A 684 -6.80 23.77 -6.47
N VAL A 685 -6.32 22.99 -5.50
CA VAL A 685 -5.47 21.82 -5.77
C VAL A 685 -6.24 20.70 -6.47
N LEU A 686 -7.45 20.36 -6.02
CA LEU A 686 -8.29 19.34 -6.66
C LEU A 686 -8.66 19.72 -8.10
N GLN A 687 -9.02 20.99 -8.31
CA GLN A 687 -9.29 21.51 -9.65
C GLN A 687 -8.06 21.40 -10.56
N SER A 688 -6.86 21.61 -10.02
CA SER A 688 -5.61 21.46 -10.76
C SER A 688 -5.32 20.02 -11.19
N LEU A 689 -5.74 19.03 -10.41
CA LEU A 689 -5.67 17.62 -10.82
C LEU A 689 -6.57 17.36 -12.03
N VAL A 690 -7.78 17.92 -12.02
CA VAL A 690 -8.76 17.76 -13.09
C VAL A 690 -8.28 18.42 -14.38
N GLU A 691 -7.68 19.61 -14.31
CA GLU A 691 -7.09 20.29 -15.47
C GLU A 691 -5.94 19.50 -16.14
N LEU A 692 -5.26 18.65 -15.39
CA LEU A 692 -4.24 17.74 -15.95
C LEU A 692 -4.85 16.53 -16.67
N GLY A 693 -6.19 16.44 -16.75
CA GLY A 693 -6.95 15.35 -17.37
C GLY A 693 -7.37 14.24 -16.41
N ASN A 694 -6.98 14.31 -15.13
CA ASN A 694 -7.35 13.29 -14.16
C ASN A 694 -8.83 13.41 -13.74
N THR A 695 -9.37 12.34 -13.18
CA THR A 695 -10.73 12.33 -12.60
C THR A 695 -10.62 12.35 -11.09
N VAL A 696 -11.37 13.23 -10.43
CA VAL A 696 -11.38 13.34 -8.98
C VAL A 696 -12.79 13.05 -8.49
N VAL A 697 -12.94 11.98 -7.71
CA VAL A 697 -14.18 11.58 -7.04
C VAL A 697 -14.03 11.90 -5.55
N VAL A 698 -14.97 12.67 -5.01
CA VAL A 698 -14.94 13.10 -3.62
C VAL A 698 -16.23 12.68 -2.92
N ILE A 699 -16.14 11.99 -1.78
CA ILE A 699 -17.29 11.76 -0.90
C ILE A 699 -17.39 12.96 0.03
N GLU A 700 -18.48 13.73 -0.06
CA GLU A 700 -18.60 14.96 0.71
C GLU A 700 -20.04 15.31 1.13
N HIS A 701 -20.09 16.05 2.23
CA HIS A 701 -21.28 16.65 2.82
C HIS A 701 -21.20 18.18 2.81
N ASN A 702 -19.99 18.74 2.68
CA ASN A 702 -19.77 20.17 2.68
C ASN A 702 -20.33 20.84 1.41
N LEU A 703 -21.28 21.75 1.59
CA LEU A 703 -21.97 22.42 0.49
C LEU A 703 -21.04 23.28 -0.39
N ASP A 704 -19.91 23.77 0.15
CA ASP A 704 -18.93 24.55 -0.63
C ASP A 704 -18.15 23.68 -1.61
N VAL A 705 -17.89 22.41 -1.28
CA VAL A 705 -17.30 21.44 -2.22
C VAL A 705 -18.34 21.03 -3.25
N ILE A 706 -19.54 20.66 -2.78
CA ILE A 706 -20.61 20.15 -3.64
C ILE A 706 -21.02 21.17 -4.71
N LYS A 707 -21.16 22.46 -4.36
CA LYS A 707 -21.52 23.51 -5.35
C LYS A 707 -20.42 23.74 -6.40
N THR A 708 -19.18 23.40 -6.06
CA THR A 708 -17.98 23.60 -6.89
C THR A 708 -17.71 22.39 -7.81
N ALA A 709 -18.38 21.26 -7.59
CA ALA A 709 -18.24 20.04 -8.38
C ALA A 709 -18.75 20.22 -9.82
N ASP A 710 -18.16 19.52 -10.78
CA ASP A 710 -18.68 19.45 -12.15
C ASP A 710 -19.88 18.50 -12.24
N TRP A 711 -19.88 17.44 -11.43
CA TRP A 711 -20.91 16.41 -11.40
C TRP A 711 -21.21 15.98 -9.97
N ILE A 712 -22.48 15.72 -9.65
CA ILE A 712 -22.95 15.23 -8.36
C ILE A 712 -23.62 13.87 -8.57
N VAL A 713 -23.40 12.96 -7.64
CA VAL A 713 -24.20 11.75 -7.44
C VAL A 713 -24.78 11.79 -6.03
N ASP A 714 -26.08 11.98 -5.90
CA ASP A 714 -26.79 12.08 -4.63
C ASP A 714 -27.41 10.73 -4.24
N LEU A 715 -26.99 10.15 -3.10
CA LEU A 715 -27.49 8.89 -2.57
C LEU A 715 -28.53 9.10 -1.47
N GLY A 716 -29.60 8.31 -1.50
CA GLY A 716 -30.66 8.40 -0.51
C GLY A 716 -31.88 7.57 -0.90
N PRO A 717 -33.12 8.08 -0.70
CA PRO A 717 -33.47 9.40 -0.14
C PRO A 717 -33.22 9.50 1.38
N GLU A 718 -33.19 8.37 2.09
CA GLU A 718 -32.94 8.29 3.52
C GLU A 718 -31.72 7.40 3.85
N ALA A 719 -31.47 7.16 5.13
CA ALA A 719 -30.35 6.36 5.62
C ALA A 719 -30.74 4.89 5.85
N GLY A 720 -29.74 4.00 5.87
CA GLY A 720 -29.94 2.59 6.21
C GLY A 720 -30.87 1.88 5.23
N PHE A 721 -31.87 1.17 5.75
CA PHE A 721 -32.79 0.36 4.94
C PHE A 721 -33.62 1.18 3.94
N GLU A 722 -33.92 2.43 4.27
CA GLU A 722 -34.69 3.35 3.41
C GLU A 722 -33.79 4.10 2.39
N GLY A 723 -32.48 3.86 2.45
CA GLY A 723 -31.48 4.39 1.52
C GLY A 723 -31.01 3.39 0.47
N GLY A 724 -29.82 3.65 -0.06
CA GLY A 724 -29.15 2.77 -1.01
C GLY A 724 -29.58 2.94 -2.46
N TRP A 725 -30.25 4.05 -2.79
CA TRP A 725 -30.58 4.44 -4.17
C TRP A 725 -29.75 5.66 -4.59
N ILE A 726 -29.49 5.77 -5.90
CA ILE A 726 -29.05 7.04 -6.50
C ILE A 726 -30.32 7.84 -6.77
N VAL A 727 -30.50 8.94 -6.03
CA VAL A 727 -31.69 9.79 -6.08
C VAL A 727 -31.63 10.74 -7.28
N ALA A 728 -30.48 11.34 -7.50
CA ALA A 728 -30.22 12.22 -8.61
C ALA A 728 -28.74 12.14 -9.00
N ALA A 729 -28.44 12.27 -10.29
CA ALA A 729 -27.09 12.41 -10.79
C ALA A 729 -27.07 13.44 -11.92
N GLY A 730 -26.16 14.39 -11.86
CA GLY A 730 -26.15 15.54 -12.77
C GLY A 730 -25.17 16.62 -12.33
N THR A 731 -25.09 17.70 -13.09
CA THR A 731 -24.49 18.96 -12.62
C THR A 731 -25.24 19.48 -11.38
N PRO A 732 -24.60 20.28 -10.51
CA PRO A 732 -25.28 20.86 -9.36
C PRO A 732 -26.60 21.58 -9.68
N GLU A 733 -26.69 22.30 -10.80
CA GLU A 733 -27.93 22.93 -11.25
C GLU A 733 -29.02 21.92 -11.62
N GLU A 734 -28.68 20.79 -12.26
CA GLU A 734 -29.64 19.74 -12.60
C GLU A 734 -30.17 19.02 -11.36
N VAL A 735 -29.32 18.77 -10.36
CA VAL A 735 -29.74 18.17 -9.09
C VAL A 735 -30.69 19.11 -8.33
N VAL A 736 -30.44 20.42 -8.34
CA VAL A 736 -31.38 21.44 -7.80
C VAL A 736 -32.70 21.41 -8.57
N GLN A 737 -32.66 21.37 -9.91
CA GLN A 737 -33.86 21.33 -10.74
C GLN A 737 -34.70 20.08 -10.46
N TYR A 738 -34.06 18.91 -10.34
CA TYR A 738 -34.71 17.66 -9.96
C TYR A 738 -35.40 17.78 -8.58
N ALA A 739 -34.75 18.38 -7.59
CA ALA A 739 -35.34 18.61 -6.27
C ALA A 739 -36.59 19.53 -6.33
N LEU A 740 -36.54 20.58 -7.15
CA LEU A 740 -37.66 21.51 -7.36
C LEU A 740 -38.85 20.83 -8.05
N ASP A 741 -38.58 20.00 -9.05
CA ASP A 741 -39.62 19.26 -9.78
C ASP A 741 -40.26 18.19 -8.88
N GLY A 742 -39.45 17.50 -8.06
CA GLY A 742 -39.94 16.59 -7.03
C GLY A 742 -40.88 17.27 -6.02
N ARG A 743 -40.54 18.48 -5.53
CA ARG A 743 -41.43 19.27 -4.64
C ARG A 743 -42.74 19.66 -5.32
N ARG A 744 -42.71 20.01 -6.61
CA ARG A 744 -43.91 20.36 -7.39
C ARG A 744 -44.81 19.16 -7.62
N SER A 745 -44.23 17.99 -7.89
CA SER A 745 -44.97 16.73 -8.07
C SER A 745 -45.60 16.24 -6.76
N ALA A 746 -44.87 16.32 -5.64
CA ALA A 746 -45.39 15.99 -4.31
C ALA A 746 -46.59 16.86 -3.89
N ARG A 747 -46.59 18.16 -4.26
CA ARG A 747 -47.72 19.07 -4.03
C ARG A 747 -48.94 18.78 -4.91
N ARG A 748 -48.79 18.05 -6.04
CA ARG A 748 -49.87 17.73 -6.99
C ARG A 748 -50.50 16.35 -6.79
N GLY A 749 -50.05 15.55 -5.82
CA GLY A 749 -50.73 14.32 -5.38
C GLY A 749 -50.74 13.15 -6.38
N THR A 750 -49.94 13.18 -7.44
CA THR A 750 -49.88 12.09 -8.42
C THR A 750 -48.90 11.00 -7.94
N SER A 751 -49.42 9.85 -7.49
CA SER A 751 -48.63 8.66 -7.18
C SER A 751 -48.25 7.92 -8.47
N ALA A 752 -47.02 8.06 -8.93
CA ALA A 752 -46.45 7.17 -9.93
C ALA A 752 -45.75 6.00 -9.21
N VAL A 753 -46.37 4.84 -9.34
CA VAL A 753 -45.88 3.52 -8.93
C VAL A 753 -44.84 3.10 -9.98
N ASP A 754 -43.58 2.87 -9.56
CA ASP A 754 -42.50 2.10 -10.23
C ASP A 754 -41.09 2.73 -10.28
N ALA A 755 -40.87 3.90 -9.67
CA ALA A 755 -39.56 4.26 -9.10
C ALA A 755 -39.80 5.25 -7.94
N PRO A 756 -39.17 5.11 -6.77
CA PRO A 756 -39.37 6.08 -5.71
C PRO A 756 -38.86 7.42 -6.24
N CYS A 757 -39.78 8.38 -6.41
CA CYS A 757 -39.47 9.80 -6.59
C CYS A 757 -38.70 10.26 -5.35
N GLY A 758 -37.41 9.92 -5.29
CA GLY A 758 -36.55 10.17 -4.16
C GLY A 758 -36.34 11.67 -4.08
N ARG A 759 -36.67 12.26 -2.94
CA ARG A 759 -36.40 13.66 -2.67
C ARG A 759 -34.89 13.85 -2.52
N SER A 760 -34.28 14.74 -3.30
CA SER A 760 -32.86 15.11 -3.13
C SER A 760 -32.73 16.18 -2.05
N HIS A 761 -32.38 15.78 -0.82
CA HIS A 761 -32.15 16.71 0.29
C HIS A 761 -30.99 17.67 -0.02
N THR A 762 -29.97 17.20 -0.75
CA THR A 762 -28.82 18.02 -1.13
C THR A 762 -29.21 19.08 -2.17
N GLY A 763 -29.99 18.72 -3.20
CA GLY A 763 -30.48 19.68 -4.18
C GLY A 763 -31.32 20.80 -3.55
N GLU A 764 -32.11 20.47 -2.52
CA GLU A 764 -32.89 21.46 -1.76
C GLU A 764 -32.02 22.48 -1.01
N LEU A 765 -30.88 22.05 -0.47
CA LEU A 765 -29.95 22.91 0.28
C LEU A 765 -29.04 23.72 -0.64
N LEU A 766 -28.75 23.22 -1.85
CA LEU A 766 -27.95 23.90 -2.85
C LEU A 766 -28.69 25.04 -3.55
N GLU A 767 -30.03 24.98 -3.66
CA GLU A 767 -30.86 25.98 -4.33
C GLU A 767 -30.50 27.44 -3.93
N PRO A 768 -30.53 27.83 -2.64
CA PRO A 768 -30.22 29.21 -2.26
C PRO A 768 -28.76 29.60 -2.53
N LEU A 769 -27.84 28.64 -2.45
CA LEU A 769 -26.40 28.87 -2.66
C LEU A 769 -26.08 29.11 -4.13
N LEU A 770 -26.63 28.30 -5.04
CA LEU A 770 -26.39 28.47 -6.48
C LEU A 770 -27.07 29.73 -7.04
N LYS A 771 -28.18 30.16 -6.43
CA LYS A 771 -28.92 31.36 -6.85
C LYS A 771 -28.25 32.68 -6.46
N HIS A 772 -27.63 32.75 -5.28
CA HIS A 772 -27.04 33.99 -4.74
C HIS A 772 -25.51 33.98 -4.69
N GLY A 773 -24.87 32.83 -4.93
CA GLY A 773 -23.42 32.70 -4.86
C GLY A 773 -22.70 33.43 -5.99
N ARG A 774 -21.55 34.00 -5.68
CA ARG A 774 -20.67 34.66 -6.67
C ARG A 774 -20.03 33.60 -7.59
N ARG A 775 -20.03 33.87 -8.89
CA ARG A 775 -19.37 33.03 -9.89
C ARG A 775 -18.02 33.60 -10.29
N GLU A 776 -16.99 32.77 -10.34
CA GLU A 776 -15.61 33.15 -10.71
C GLU A 776 -14.96 32.08 -11.59
N THR A 777 -13.90 32.46 -12.31
CA THR A 777 -13.06 31.52 -13.05
C THR A 777 -12.18 30.72 -12.08
N ILE A 778 -12.03 29.42 -12.37
CA ILE A 778 -11.25 28.51 -11.52
C ILE A 778 -9.76 28.91 -11.57
N GLU A 779 -9.19 29.22 -10.41
CA GLU A 779 -7.74 29.37 -10.27
C GLU A 779 -7.07 28.00 -10.18
N VAL A 780 -6.03 27.79 -10.98
CA VAL A 780 -5.34 26.51 -11.14
C VAL A 780 -3.88 26.67 -10.72
N PHE A 781 -3.40 25.74 -9.91
CA PHE A 781 -2.01 25.64 -9.48
C PHE A 781 -1.19 24.84 -10.49
N ASP A 782 -0.19 25.47 -11.11
CA ASP A 782 0.75 24.77 -12.02
C ASP A 782 1.86 24.06 -11.24
N ALA A 783 1.61 22.80 -10.89
CA ALA A 783 2.60 21.93 -10.24
C ALA A 783 3.88 21.72 -11.08
N ARG A 784 3.78 21.79 -12.42
CA ARG A 784 4.95 21.62 -13.31
C ARG A 784 5.85 22.85 -13.25
N ALA A 785 5.28 24.05 -13.16
CA ALA A 785 6.06 25.28 -13.03
C ALA A 785 6.97 25.26 -11.79
N ALA A 786 6.45 24.82 -10.64
CA ALA A 786 7.21 24.76 -9.37
C ALA A 786 8.47 23.86 -9.45
N SER A 787 8.44 22.85 -10.32
CA SER A 787 9.51 21.86 -10.49
C SER A 787 10.48 22.17 -11.65
N ARG A 788 10.21 23.21 -12.46
CA ARG A 788 11.12 23.61 -13.56
C ARG A 788 12.45 24.10 -13.02
N LYS A 789 13.53 23.83 -13.76
CA LYS A 789 14.86 24.36 -13.42
C LYS A 789 14.92 25.86 -13.72
N HIS A 790 15.38 26.64 -12.75
CA HIS A 790 15.68 28.06 -12.88
C HIS A 790 17.18 28.28 -13.09
N VAL A 791 17.53 29.43 -13.64
CA VAL A 791 18.93 29.88 -13.77
C VAL A 791 19.49 30.11 -12.35
N GLY A 792 20.57 29.42 -11.99
CA GLY A 792 21.15 29.45 -10.63
C GLY A 792 20.79 28.24 -9.75
N ASP A 793 19.96 27.32 -10.23
CA ASP A 793 19.69 26.06 -9.51
C ASP A 793 20.98 25.23 -9.34
N LEU A 794 21.18 24.72 -8.12
CA LEU A 794 22.30 23.88 -7.76
C LEU A 794 22.11 22.47 -8.33
N ASP A 795 23.10 22.01 -9.09
CA ASP A 795 23.21 20.59 -9.40
C ASP A 795 23.76 19.86 -8.17
N LEU A 796 22.97 18.93 -7.62
CA LEU A 796 23.36 18.05 -6.51
C LEU A 796 24.70 17.34 -6.75
N ARG A 797 25.06 17.08 -8.02
CA ARG A 797 26.34 16.46 -8.39
C ARG A 797 27.53 17.42 -8.27
N LYS A 798 27.30 18.72 -8.40
CA LYS A 798 28.31 19.78 -8.29
C LYS A 798 28.45 20.33 -6.86
N LEU A 799 27.50 20.03 -5.97
CA LEU A 799 27.56 20.47 -4.58
C LEU A 799 28.82 19.91 -3.87
N GLY A 800 29.71 20.81 -3.46
CA GLY A 800 30.99 20.46 -2.84
C GLY A 800 32.00 19.82 -3.79
N ALA A 801 31.89 20.06 -5.11
CA ALA A 801 32.91 19.68 -6.10
C ALA A 801 34.11 20.63 -6.10
N ASP A 802 33.87 21.92 -5.81
CA ASP A 802 34.93 22.95 -5.78
C ASP A 802 35.71 22.98 -4.45
N ALA A 803 35.19 22.30 -3.42
CA ALA A 803 35.84 22.20 -2.12
C ALA A 803 37.00 21.19 -2.22
N ARG A 804 38.24 21.69 -2.13
CA ARG A 804 39.43 20.84 -1.99
C ARG A 804 39.38 20.13 -0.64
N MET A 805 39.45 18.81 -0.68
CA MET A 805 39.39 17.98 0.53
C MET A 805 40.73 17.99 1.27
N PRO A 806 40.76 17.73 2.59
CA PRO A 806 42.00 17.74 3.36
C PRO A 806 43.11 16.84 2.76
N TRP A 807 42.76 15.65 2.28
CA TRP A 807 43.71 14.73 1.62
C TRP A 807 44.22 15.22 0.26
N GLN A 808 43.52 16.17 -0.39
CA GLN A 808 43.97 16.81 -1.63
C GLN A 808 44.87 18.03 -1.35
N LEU A 809 44.82 18.60 -0.14
CA LEU A 809 45.66 19.71 0.28
C LEU A 809 46.97 19.21 0.86
N ASP A 810 46.90 18.29 1.82
CA ASP A 810 48.05 17.64 2.45
C ASP A 810 47.72 16.17 2.70
N GLY A 811 47.81 15.38 1.63
CA GLY A 811 47.50 13.95 1.64
C GLY A 811 48.35 13.17 2.62
N ARG A 812 49.66 13.47 2.67
CA ARG A 812 50.59 12.77 3.55
C ARG A 812 50.17 12.95 5.01
N ARG A 813 49.97 14.18 5.46
CA ARG A 813 49.49 14.46 6.83
C ARG A 813 48.11 13.89 7.11
N TRP A 814 47.19 13.91 6.13
CA TRP A 814 45.86 13.32 6.28
C TRP A 814 45.92 11.83 6.63
N HIS A 815 46.72 11.06 5.88
CA HIS A 815 46.80 9.62 6.09
C HIS A 815 47.68 9.22 7.28
N THR A 816 48.62 10.07 7.73
CA THR A 816 49.58 9.73 8.80
C THR A 816 49.33 10.42 10.14
N VAL A 817 48.48 11.46 10.18
CA VAL A 817 48.12 12.18 11.42
C VAL A 817 46.61 12.37 11.52
N ASP A 818 45.98 13.06 10.57
CA ASP A 818 44.59 13.56 10.69
C ASP A 818 43.50 12.54 10.25
N ARG A 819 43.88 11.26 10.13
CA ARG A 819 43.08 10.17 9.54
C ARG A 819 41.80 9.85 10.33
N VAL A 820 40.75 9.55 9.58
CA VAL A 820 39.43 9.20 10.11
C VAL A 820 38.92 7.92 9.45
N SER A 821 38.36 7.01 10.26
CA SER A 821 37.88 5.72 9.81
C SER A 821 36.66 5.83 8.88
N HIS A 822 36.28 4.72 8.25
CA HIS A 822 35.07 4.62 7.42
C HIS A 822 33.79 5.07 8.13
N ASN A 823 33.75 4.95 9.47
CA ASN A 823 32.62 5.32 10.30
C ASN A 823 32.73 6.72 10.93
N GLY A 824 33.78 7.48 10.60
CA GLY A 824 33.97 8.84 11.10
C GLY A 824 34.68 8.93 12.47
N ARG A 825 35.23 7.82 13.00
CA ARG A 825 35.98 7.78 14.26
C ARG A 825 37.48 8.02 14.02
N PRO A 826 38.24 8.54 14.99
CA PRO A 826 39.70 8.64 14.87
C PRO A 826 40.33 7.27 14.64
N CYS A 827 41.24 7.14 13.67
CA CYS A 827 42.02 5.89 13.54
C CYS A 827 43.11 5.84 14.62
N ARG A 828 43.34 4.65 15.17
CA ARG A 828 44.19 4.40 16.34
C ARG A 828 45.47 3.61 16.03
N TRP A 829 45.61 3.01 14.84
CA TRP A 829 46.89 2.43 14.39
C TRP A 829 47.95 3.53 14.21
N GLU A 830 49.22 3.19 14.34
CA GLU A 830 50.35 4.13 14.38
C GLU A 830 50.71 4.68 12.99
N GLY A 831 50.59 6.00 12.81
CA GLY A 831 50.82 6.68 11.51
C GLY A 831 52.21 6.50 10.94
N ALA A 832 53.21 6.42 11.83
CA ALA A 832 54.62 6.21 11.47
C ALA A 832 54.85 4.90 10.70
N ALA A 833 53.99 3.88 10.89
CA ALA A 833 54.06 2.64 10.14
C ALA A 833 53.81 2.86 8.63
N LEU A 834 52.87 3.75 8.28
CA LEU A 834 52.65 4.11 6.88
C LEU A 834 53.81 4.98 6.35
N GLU A 835 54.32 5.91 7.16
CA GLU A 835 55.44 6.78 6.79
C GLU A 835 56.70 5.98 6.42
N LEU A 836 57.07 4.98 7.22
CA LEU A 836 58.23 4.13 6.94
C LEU A 836 58.16 3.47 5.56
N VAL A 837 56.98 2.99 5.17
CA VAL A 837 56.77 2.32 3.88
C VAL A 837 56.79 3.33 2.73
N ILE A 838 56.17 4.49 2.93
CA ILE A 838 56.10 5.55 1.91
C ILE A 838 57.49 6.18 1.68
N ASP A 839 58.24 6.49 2.74
CA ASP A 839 59.60 7.05 2.62
C ASP A 839 60.56 6.08 1.92
N ALA A 840 60.40 4.77 2.16
CA ALA A 840 61.15 3.75 1.44
C ALA A 840 60.80 3.67 -0.06
N LEU A 841 59.58 4.04 -0.47
CA LEU A 841 59.18 4.11 -1.88
C LEU A 841 59.62 5.42 -2.55
N GLU A 842 59.52 6.54 -1.86
CA GLU A 842 59.91 7.86 -2.38
C GLU A 842 61.43 7.99 -2.57
N SER A 843 62.22 7.25 -1.79
CA SER A 843 63.68 7.17 -1.95
C SER A 843 64.14 6.31 -3.14
N ASP A 844 63.27 5.44 -3.70
CA ASP A 844 63.56 4.64 -4.89
C ASP A 844 63.02 5.31 -6.17
N ARG A 845 63.94 5.72 -7.05
CA ARG A 845 63.62 6.38 -8.34
C ARG A 845 62.78 5.51 -9.31
N GLY A 846 62.48 4.25 -8.99
CA GLY A 846 61.64 3.36 -9.78
C GLY A 846 60.12 3.59 -9.65
N PHE A 847 59.65 4.30 -8.64
CA PHE A 847 58.22 4.52 -8.38
C PHE A 847 57.75 5.92 -8.77
N ALA A 848 56.46 6.03 -9.11
CA ALA A 848 55.80 7.31 -9.35
C ALA A 848 55.46 8.01 -8.03
N PRO A 849 55.19 9.33 -8.04
CA PRO A 849 54.73 10.05 -6.86
C PRO A 849 53.50 9.39 -6.23
N VAL A 850 53.46 9.36 -4.90
CA VAL A 850 52.37 8.75 -4.13
C VAL A 850 51.05 9.46 -4.45
N ASN A 851 50.01 8.68 -4.73
CA ASN A 851 48.68 9.20 -4.98
C ASN A 851 47.86 9.23 -3.69
N TRP A 852 47.59 10.45 -3.22
CA TRP A 852 46.81 10.74 -2.02
C TRP A 852 45.37 11.18 -2.31
N ASN A 853 44.87 11.05 -3.55
CA ASN A 853 43.58 11.61 -3.95
C ASN A 853 42.34 10.83 -3.46
N ASP A 854 42.50 9.85 -2.58
CA ASP A 854 41.41 9.14 -1.92
C ASP A 854 41.44 9.39 -0.41
N ARG A 855 40.27 9.41 0.23
CA ARG A 855 40.13 9.64 1.68
C ARG A 855 40.77 8.54 2.53
N SER A 856 40.73 7.29 2.05
CA SER A 856 40.97 6.09 2.85
C SER A 856 41.95 5.12 2.21
N VAL A 857 42.49 5.47 1.05
CA VAL A 857 43.40 4.63 0.29
C VAL A 857 44.59 5.46 -0.18
N VAL A 858 45.79 4.92 0.00
CA VAL A 858 47.03 5.49 -0.54
C VAL A 858 47.59 4.52 -1.58
N ASP A 859 47.80 5.03 -2.79
CA ASP A 859 48.18 4.24 -3.94
C ASP A 859 49.58 4.64 -4.42
N VAL A 860 50.45 3.66 -4.66
CA VAL A 860 51.76 3.88 -5.30
C VAL A 860 51.88 2.99 -6.54
N THR A 861 52.31 3.57 -7.65
CA THR A 861 52.51 2.88 -8.94
C THR A 861 53.98 2.95 -9.37
N GLY A 862 54.41 2.10 -10.30
CA GLY A 862 55.74 2.21 -10.92
C GLY A 862 55.82 3.36 -11.92
N ALA A 863 56.98 4.00 -12.05
CA ALA A 863 57.17 5.20 -12.89
C ALA A 863 56.84 5.00 -14.39
N GLY A 864 56.91 3.76 -14.91
CA GLY A 864 56.68 3.44 -16.33
C GLY A 864 55.34 2.79 -16.67
N SER A 865 54.44 2.54 -15.69
CA SER A 865 53.16 1.87 -15.95
C SER A 865 52.07 2.34 -14.98
N PRO A 866 51.32 3.41 -15.32
CA PRO A 866 50.26 3.95 -14.44
C PRO A 866 49.06 3.01 -14.28
N ALA A 867 48.99 1.91 -15.05
CA ALA A 867 47.82 1.03 -15.09
C ALA A 867 47.79 -0.02 -13.95
N THR A 868 48.89 -0.29 -13.26
CA THR A 868 48.95 -1.33 -12.21
C THR A 868 49.66 -0.81 -10.97
N TRP A 869 48.97 -0.70 -9.83
CA TRP A 869 49.57 -0.28 -8.55
C TRP A 869 50.54 -1.33 -7.99
N PHE A 870 51.56 -0.86 -7.27
CA PHE A 870 52.47 -1.66 -6.44
C PHE A 870 51.95 -1.75 -5.00
N LEU A 871 51.64 -0.61 -4.40
CA LEU A 871 51.10 -0.52 -3.04
C LEU A 871 49.66 0.03 -3.07
N HIS A 872 48.78 -0.65 -2.33
CA HIS A 872 47.44 -0.21 -1.92
C HIS A 872 47.39 -0.23 -0.40
N ALA A 873 47.57 0.92 0.25
CA ALA A 873 47.46 1.02 1.70
C ALA A 873 46.04 1.45 2.08
N LEU A 874 45.32 0.60 2.82
CA LEU A 874 43.98 0.87 3.33
C LEU A 874 44.10 1.54 4.70
N THR A 875 43.84 2.84 4.75
CA THR A 875 44.01 3.69 5.95
C THR A 875 42.69 3.97 6.67
N GLY A 876 41.58 3.46 6.15
CA GLY A 876 40.22 3.75 6.61
C GLY A 876 39.71 2.88 7.77
N ASP A 877 40.47 1.89 8.22
CA ASP A 877 40.09 1.06 9.37
C ASP A 877 40.51 1.70 10.70
N GLU A 878 39.68 1.54 11.75
CA GLU A 878 39.89 2.22 13.04
C GLU A 878 41.15 1.73 13.75
N TRP A 879 41.42 0.42 13.74
CA TRP A 879 42.47 -0.18 14.57
C TRP A 879 43.61 -0.80 13.78
N ILE A 880 43.51 -0.92 12.46
CA ILE A 880 44.53 -1.64 11.67
C ILE A 880 44.83 -0.87 10.38
N LEU A 881 46.07 -0.95 9.93
CA LEU A 881 46.54 -0.53 8.63
C LEU A 881 46.78 -1.78 7.78
N THR A 882 46.10 -1.90 6.65
CA THR A 882 46.34 -3.01 5.72
C THR A 882 47.14 -2.52 4.52
N LEU A 883 48.36 -3.04 4.39
CA LEU A 883 49.27 -2.78 3.28
C LEU A 883 49.14 -3.91 2.27
N LYS A 884 48.68 -3.61 1.05
CA LYS A 884 48.61 -4.58 -0.03
C LYS A 884 49.69 -4.31 -1.04
N PHE A 885 50.49 -5.32 -1.33
CA PHE A 885 51.56 -5.28 -2.30
C PHE A 885 51.22 -6.16 -3.50
N ARG A 886 51.42 -5.63 -4.71
CA ARG A 886 51.24 -6.38 -5.95
C ARG A 886 52.60 -6.78 -6.51
N VAL A 887 52.79 -8.09 -6.65
CA VAL A 887 54.05 -8.71 -7.09
C VAL A 887 53.76 -9.74 -8.19
N PRO A 888 54.76 -10.17 -8.97
CA PRO A 888 54.57 -11.24 -9.96
C PRO A 888 54.02 -12.52 -9.31
N ARG A 889 53.27 -13.30 -10.07
CA ARG A 889 52.69 -14.56 -9.57
C ARG A 889 53.79 -15.50 -9.05
N ASN A 890 53.51 -16.16 -7.92
CA ASN A 890 54.42 -17.10 -7.24
C ASN A 890 55.75 -16.47 -6.75
N THR A 891 55.77 -15.16 -6.45
CA THR A 891 56.97 -14.51 -5.88
C THR A 891 57.20 -14.92 -4.43
N PHE A 892 56.11 -15.08 -3.67
CA PHE A 892 56.11 -15.49 -2.27
C PHE A 892 55.22 -16.71 -2.03
N SER A 893 55.62 -17.54 -1.06
CA SER A 893 54.84 -18.65 -0.51
C SER A 893 54.27 -18.25 0.86
N ASP A 894 53.01 -18.60 1.11
CA ASP A 894 52.24 -18.17 2.28
C ASP A 894 52.91 -18.61 3.60
N THR A 895 53.28 -19.89 3.69
CA THR A 895 53.92 -20.48 4.89
C THR A 895 55.32 -19.96 5.16
N GLN A 896 56.08 -19.57 4.13
CA GLN A 896 57.42 -18.98 4.31
C GLN A 896 57.34 -17.52 4.74
N LEU A 897 56.42 -16.75 4.14
CA LEU A 897 56.31 -15.33 4.43
C LEU A 897 55.70 -15.07 5.82
N VAL A 898 54.73 -15.89 6.26
CA VAL A 898 54.19 -15.81 7.63
C VAL A 898 55.30 -16.04 8.66
N LYS A 899 56.17 -17.04 8.44
CA LYS A 899 57.33 -17.29 9.31
C LYS A 899 58.37 -16.16 9.28
N GLN A 900 58.63 -15.59 8.10
CA GLN A 900 59.59 -14.50 7.92
C GLN A 900 59.14 -13.20 8.62
N LEU A 901 57.86 -12.86 8.51
CA LEU A 901 57.29 -11.65 9.11
C LEU A 901 56.95 -11.82 10.61
N ALA A 902 56.72 -13.07 11.05
CA ALA A 902 56.50 -13.45 12.45
C ALA A 902 55.48 -12.57 13.20
N LEU A 903 54.43 -12.11 12.50
CA LEU A 903 53.37 -11.29 13.09
C LEU A 903 52.46 -12.15 13.96
N LYS A 904 52.29 -11.75 15.24
CA LYS A 904 51.32 -12.36 16.15
C LYS A 904 49.89 -12.17 15.63
N SER A 905 49.01 -13.14 15.88
CA SER A 905 47.58 -12.99 15.55
C SER A 905 46.96 -11.85 16.36
N LEU A 906 45.78 -11.35 15.94
CA LEU A 906 45.13 -10.26 16.68
C LEU A 906 44.64 -10.72 18.06
N ASP A 907 44.29 -12.00 18.22
CA ASP A 907 43.90 -12.60 19.50
C ASP A 907 45.07 -12.69 20.49
N ASP A 908 46.32 -12.75 20.00
CA ASP A 908 47.53 -12.82 20.83
C ASP A 908 48.06 -11.42 21.24
N LEU A 909 47.29 -10.36 20.95
CA LEU A 909 47.60 -8.98 21.28
C LEU A 909 46.58 -8.44 22.29
N ASP A 910 46.85 -8.66 23.58
CA ASP A 910 45.98 -8.23 24.69
C ASP A 910 45.71 -6.70 24.72
N GLU A 911 46.55 -5.91 24.05
CA GLU A 911 46.49 -4.46 23.98
C GLU A 911 45.43 -3.90 22.99
N LEU A 912 44.80 -4.75 22.15
CA LEU A 912 43.85 -4.32 21.11
C LEU A 912 42.43 -4.86 21.35
N PRO A 913 41.37 -4.04 21.24
CA PRO A 913 39.98 -4.48 21.38
C PRO A 913 39.44 -5.09 20.07
N VAL A 914 40.26 -5.83 19.33
CA VAL A 914 39.93 -6.42 18.03
C VAL A 914 40.33 -7.89 18.02
N TYR A 915 39.38 -8.77 17.73
CA TYR A 915 39.57 -10.23 17.72
C TYR A 915 39.73 -10.76 16.30
N GLY A 916 40.67 -11.68 16.10
CA GLY A 916 40.91 -12.38 14.84
C GLY A 916 42.02 -13.44 14.95
N ARG A 917 41.63 -14.72 14.91
CA ARG A 917 42.52 -15.91 14.90
C ARG A 917 43.26 -16.16 13.57
N GLY A 918 42.97 -15.39 12.53
CA GLY A 918 43.55 -15.61 11.21
C GLY A 918 44.92 -14.95 11.05
N ASP A 919 45.75 -15.50 10.16
CA ASP A 919 47.04 -14.91 9.82
C ASP A 919 46.88 -13.47 9.29
N ARG A 920 47.73 -12.57 9.81
CA ARG A 920 47.78 -11.15 9.43
C ARG A 920 48.55 -10.87 8.14
N VAL A 921 49.12 -11.92 7.57
CA VAL A 921 49.71 -11.94 6.24
C VAL A 921 48.85 -12.84 5.38
N ARG A 922 48.40 -12.36 4.22
CA ARG A 922 47.60 -13.17 3.29
C ARG A 922 48.12 -13.02 1.88
N ILE A 923 48.34 -14.15 1.21
CA ILE A 923 48.76 -14.17 -0.18
C ILE A 923 47.61 -14.66 -1.07
N LYS A 924 47.29 -13.90 -2.11
CA LYS A 924 46.23 -14.23 -3.08
C LYS A 924 46.72 -14.07 -4.50
N ASN A 925 46.65 -15.15 -5.28
CA ASN A 925 46.85 -15.07 -6.73
C ASN A 925 45.63 -14.41 -7.39
N VAL A 926 45.80 -13.21 -7.93
CA VAL A 926 44.74 -12.46 -8.62
C VAL A 926 44.72 -12.81 -10.11
N LYS A 927 43.61 -12.52 -10.81
CA LYS A 927 43.48 -12.82 -12.24
C LYS A 927 44.60 -12.14 -13.04
N GLY A 928 45.32 -12.90 -13.86
CA GLY A 928 46.46 -12.44 -14.64
C GLY A 928 47.79 -12.98 -14.09
N ALA A 929 48.87 -12.22 -14.28
CA ALA A 929 50.22 -12.62 -13.92
C ALA A 929 50.71 -12.05 -12.57
N TRP A 930 49.77 -11.66 -11.70
CA TRP A 930 50.03 -10.96 -10.45
C TRP A 930 49.58 -11.78 -9.24
N GLN A 931 50.29 -11.59 -8.14
CA GLN A 931 50.01 -12.07 -6.79
C GLN A 931 49.87 -10.84 -5.88
N GLU A 932 48.88 -10.85 -5.02
CA GLU A 932 48.62 -9.82 -4.02
C GLU A 932 49.04 -10.35 -2.66
N VAL A 933 49.91 -9.61 -1.97
CA VAL A 933 50.35 -9.90 -0.61
C VAL A 933 49.78 -8.82 0.29
N SER A 934 48.89 -9.18 1.20
CA SER A 934 48.28 -8.27 2.19
C SER A 934 48.97 -8.48 3.53
N VAL A 935 49.43 -7.39 4.15
CA VAL A 935 50.03 -7.38 5.50
C VAL A 935 49.23 -6.40 6.35
N THR A 936 48.71 -6.86 7.49
CA THR A 936 47.88 -6.05 8.38
C THR A 936 48.63 -5.73 9.67
N VAL A 937 48.84 -4.45 9.95
CA VAL A 937 49.72 -3.93 11.03
C VAL A 937 48.98 -2.90 11.88
N HIS A 938 49.40 -2.71 13.13
CA HIS A 938 48.93 -1.66 14.02
C HIS A 938 50.07 -0.75 14.45
N TRP A 939 51.20 -1.32 14.87
CA TRP A 939 52.37 -0.58 15.38
C TRP A 939 53.51 -0.53 14.36
N LEU A 940 54.35 0.50 14.42
CA LEU A 940 55.57 0.62 13.62
C LEU A 940 56.54 -0.56 13.89
N ARG A 941 56.67 -0.98 15.15
CA ARG A 941 57.55 -2.10 15.58
C ARG A 941 57.26 -3.43 14.87
N GLU A 942 56.07 -3.60 14.31
CA GLU A 942 55.68 -4.83 13.60
C GLU A 942 56.30 -4.91 12.20
N ILE A 943 56.67 -3.78 11.61
CA ILE A 943 57.25 -3.70 10.26
C ILE A 943 58.63 -3.08 10.23
N ASP A 944 59.09 -2.42 11.29
CA ASP A 944 60.49 -2.04 11.45
C ASP A 944 61.34 -3.24 11.91
N THR A 945 61.30 -4.32 11.13
CA THR A 945 62.04 -5.55 11.38
C THR A 945 62.92 -5.89 10.17
N PRO A 946 64.05 -6.59 10.36
CA PRO A 946 64.88 -7.05 9.24
C PRO A 946 64.09 -7.92 8.24
N GLY A 947 63.18 -8.76 8.74
CA GLY A 947 62.35 -9.64 7.93
C GLY A 947 61.39 -8.87 7.01
N PHE A 948 60.76 -7.80 7.50
CA PHE A 948 59.91 -6.96 6.67
C PHE A 948 60.70 -6.15 5.65
N LYS A 949 61.87 -5.60 6.02
CA LYS A 949 62.75 -4.87 5.08
C LYS A 949 63.20 -5.74 3.91
N GLU A 950 63.57 -6.99 4.18
CA GLU A 950 63.93 -7.96 3.13
C GLU A 950 62.73 -8.31 2.23
N PHE A 951 61.56 -8.60 2.82
CA PHE A 951 60.31 -8.83 2.09
C PHE A 951 60.00 -7.64 1.16
N PHE A 952 60.04 -6.43 1.69
CA PHE A 952 59.69 -5.21 0.99
C PHE A 952 60.64 -4.94 -0.18
N ALA A 953 61.96 -5.06 0.03
CA ALA A 953 62.96 -4.90 -1.03
C ALA A 953 62.77 -5.93 -2.16
N ARG A 954 62.48 -7.19 -1.81
CA ARG A 954 62.20 -8.25 -2.79
C ARG A 954 60.89 -8.00 -3.54
N ALA A 955 59.85 -7.54 -2.85
CA ALA A 955 58.56 -7.19 -3.45
C ALA A 955 58.72 -6.03 -4.45
N ALA A 956 59.33 -4.92 -4.04
CA ALA A 956 59.59 -3.75 -4.88
C ALA A 956 60.46 -4.10 -6.10
N GLY A 957 61.58 -4.80 -5.89
CA GLY A 957 62.48 -5.21 -6.97
C GLY A 957 61.82 -6.14 -7.99
N SER A 958 61.01 -7.10 -7.54
CA SER A 958 60.29 -8.03 -8.43
C SER A 958 59.23 -7.33 -9.28
N TYR A 959 58.53 -6.35 -8.70
CA TYR A 959 57.53 -5.53 -9.39
C TYR A 959 58.19 -4.62 -10.43
N LEU A 960 59.27 -3.91 -10.06
CA LEU A 960 60.00 -3.03 -10.98
C LEU A 960 60.65 -3.82 -12.13
N LYS A 961 61.23 -4.99 -11.86
CA LYS A 961 61.79 -5.88 -12.89
C LYS A 961 60.75 -6.30 -13.92
N ARG A 962 59.49 -6.51 -13.50
CA ARG A 962 58.39 -6.89 -14.40
C ARG A 962 57.81 -5.69 -15.16
N THR A 963 57.79 -4.51 -14.57
CA THR A 963 57.23 -3.28 -15.18
C THR A 963 58.23 -2.53 -16.08
N ARG A 964 59.54 -2.76 -15.94
CA ARG A 964 60.60 -2.25 -16.85
C ARG A 964 60.70 -3.00 -18.19
N VAL A 965 60.00 -4.13 -18.36
CA VAL A 965 59.87 -4.77 -19.67
C VAL A 965 58.86 -3.97 -20.49
N THR A 966 59.32 -3.47 -21.64
CA THR A 966 58.59 -2.69 -22.65
C THR A 966 57.10 -3.01 -22.69
N PRO A 967 56.20 -2.01 -22.73
CA PRO A 967 54.77 -2.24 -22.68
C PRO A 967 54.35 -3.06 -23.91
N LEU A 968 54.01 -4.33 -23.68
CA LEU A 968 53.13 -5.05 -24.59
C LEU A 968 51.87 -4.20 -24.71
N ASN A 969 51.61 -3.71 -25.91
CA ASN A 969 50.41 -2.98 -26.25
C ASN A 969 49.22 -3.87 -25.82
N LEU A 970 48.57 -3.52 -24.70
CA LEU A 970 47.53 -4.35 -24.08
C LEU A 970 46.35 -4.58 -25.03
N GLU A 971 46.23 -3.73 -26.06
CA GLU A 971 45.29 -3.93 -27.16
C GLU A 971 45.57 -5.20 -27.96
N ASP A 972 46.82 -5.62 -28.13
CA ASP A 972 47.22 -6.77 -28.95
C ASP A 972 47.13 -8.12 -28.23
N LEU A 973 47.02 -8.09 -26.89
CA LEU A 973 46.75 -9.27 -26.05
C LEU A 973 45.26 -9.46 -25.75
N THR A 974 44.39 -8.63 -26.31
CA THR A 974 42.95 -8.79 -26.09
C THR A 974 42.47 -10.13 -26.64
N PRO A 975 41.60 -10.88 -25.92
CA PRO A 975 41.22 -12.23 -26.31
C PRO A 975 40.68 -12.36 -27.73
N TRP A 976 40.06 -11.31 -28.26
CA TRP A 976 39.50 -11.28 -29.62
C TRP A 976 40.55 -11.01 -30.70
N LYS A 977 41.57 -10.17 -30.46
CA LYS A 977 42.69 -10.03 -31.40
C LYS A 977 43.56 -11.29 -31.45
N VAL A 978 43.78 -11.95 -30.30
CA VAL A 978 44.58 -13.17 -30.22
C VAL A 978 43.86 -14.40 -30.78
N LEU A 979 42.56 -14.57 -30.48
CA LEU A 979 41.79 -15.73 -30.95
C LEU A 979 41.16 -15.51 -32.33
N GLY A 980 41.02 -14.27 -32.80
CA GLY A 980 40.44 -13.89 -34.09
C GLY A 980 39.09 -14.59 -34.34
N LYS A 981 39.01 -15.37 -35.43
CA LYS A 981 37.83 -16.17 -35.80
C LYS A 981 37.31 -17.05 -34.65
N LYS A 982 38.21 -17.66 -33.85
CA LYS A 982 37.82 -18.51 -32.70
C LYS A 982 37.10 -17.73 -31.59
N TRP A 983 37.38 -16.43 -31.42
CA TRP A 983 36.65 -15.60 -30.46
C TRP A 983 35.19 -15.45 -30.86
N HIS A 984 34.92 -15.15 -32.13
CA HIS A 984 33.56 -14.90 -32.61
C HIS A 984 32.69 -16.15 -32.60
N LEU A 985 33.28 -17.33 -32.84
CA LEU A 985 32.61 -18.64 -32.76
C LEU A 985 32.41 -19.13 -31.31
N SER A 986 33.20 -18.64 -30.36
CA SER A 986 33.07 -19.02 -28.95
C SER A 986 31.82 -18.44 -28.29
N ARG A 987 31.21 -19.19 -27.36
CA ARG A 987 30.19 -18.65 -26.43
C ARG A 987 30.79 -17.72 -25.37
N LYS A 988 32.11 -17.58 -25.28
CA LYS A 988 32.77 -16.57 -24.44
C LYS A 988 32.57 -15.17 -25.03
N GLY A 989 32.36 -14.17 -24.16
CA GLY A 989 32.09 -12.77 -24.57
C GLY A 989 30.63 -12.31 -24.50
N PHE A 990 29.68 -13.21 -24.17
CA PHE A 990 28.30 -12.84 -23.82
C PHE A 990 28.16 -12.52 -22.31
N PRO A 991 27.23 -11.63 -21.89
CA PRO A 991 26.97 -11.36 -20.47
C PRO A 991 26.60 -12.64 -19.70
N SER A 992 27.13 -12.81 -18.48
CA SER A 992 26.94 -14.02 -17.67
C SER A 992 25.47 -14.27 -17.29
N GLY A 993 25.07 -15.56 -17.23
CA GLY A 993 23.77 -16.00 -16.73
C GLY A 993 22.59 -15.94 -17.71
N LYS A 994 22.81 -15.71 -19.02
CA LYS A 994 21.73 -15.53 -20.00
C LYS A 994 21.92 -16.41 -21.26
N ARG A 995 20.89 -17.18 -21.68
CA ARG A 995 20.93 -18.03 -22.90
C ARG A 995 21.04 -17.20 -24.19
N VAL A 996 21.80 -17.72 -25.16
CA VAL A 996 21.97 -17.19 -26.54
C VAL A 996 21.03 -17.95 -27.48
N ARG A 997 20.31 -17.24 -28.36
CA ARG A 997 19.17 -17.78 -29.14
C ARG A 997 19.51 -18.25 -30.57
N TRP A 998 20.76 -18.15 -31.01
CA TRP A 998 21.20 -18.53 -32.35
C TRP A 998 22.34 -19.56 -32.32
N GLU A 999 22.40 -20.38 -33.36
CA GLU A 999 23.31 -21.53 -33.50
C GLU A 999 24.71 -21.11 -33.98
N PRO A 1000 25.82 -21.67 -33.45
CA PRO A 1000 27.17 -21.26 -33.86
C PRO A 1000 27.42 -21.36 -35.37
N ASP A 1001 26.80 -22.34 -36.03
CA ASP A 1001 26.93 -22.63 -37.47
C ASP A 1001 26.41 -21.49 -38.38
N VAL A 1002 25.52 -20.64 -37.87
CA VAL A 1002 25.00 -19.46 -38.62
C VAL A 1002 26.13 -18.52 -39.01
N LEU A 1003 27.12 -18.31 -38.13
CA LEU A 1003 28.23 -17.40 -38.41
C LEU A 1003 29.20 -17.96 -39.45
N GLU A 1004 29.50 -19.26 -39.38
CA GLU A 1004 30.42 -19.90 -40.32
C GLU A 1004 29.85 -19.87 -41.73
N ARG A 1005 28.61 -20.34 -41.90
CA ARG A 1005 27.92 -20.33 -43.19
C ARG A 1005 27.75 -18.92 -43.76
N LEU A 1006 27.52 -17.93 -42.90
CA LEU A 1006 27.36 -16.54 -43.33
C LEU A 1006 28.68 -15.97 -43.82
N ALA A 1007 29.77 -16.18 -43.08
CA ALA A 1007 31.09 -15.74 -43.49
C ALA A 1007 31.49 -16.38 -44.83
N ASP A 1008 31.20 -17.68 -45.00
CA ASP A 1008 31.46 -18.39 -46.26
C ASP A 1008 30.60 -17.84 -47.41
N SER A 1009 29.33 -17.51 -47.15
CA SER A 1009 28.44 -16.91 -48.16
C SER A 1009 28.90 -15.51 -48.59
N LEU A 1010 29.35 -14.68 -47.65
CA LEU A 1010 29.92 -13.35 -47.93
C LEU A 1010 31.24 -13.45 -48.71
N MET A 1011 32.09 -14.41 -48.37
CA MET A 1011 33.36 -14.66 -49.08
C MET A 1011 33.13 -15.23 -50.49
N THR A 1012 32.13 -16.09 -50.66
CA THR A 1012 31.76 -16.64 -51.97
C THR A 1012 31.17 -15.56 -52.89
N ALA A 1013 30.40 -14.63 -52.31
CA ALA A 1013 29.83 -13.51 -53.06
C ALA A 1013 30.88 -12.49 -53.54
N SER A 1014 32.06 -12.44 -52.90
CA SER A 1014 33.17 -11.57 -53.28
C SER A 1014 34.50 -12.32 -53.25
N PRO A 1015 34.84 -13.06 -54.31
CA PRO A 1015 36.12 -13.76 -54.43
C PRO A 1015 37.30 -12.76 -54.32
N GLY A 1016 38.09 -12.84 -53.25
CA GLY A 1016 39.20 -11.92 -52.96
C GLY A 1016 38.98 -10.96 -51.79
N ALA A 1017 37.81 -10.96 -51.15
CA ALA A 1017 37.55 -10.12 -49.99
C ALA A 1017 38.49 -10.40 -48.80
N ARG A 1018 38.97 -9.34 -48.14
CA ARG A 1018 39.76 -9.44 -46.90
C ARG A 1018 38.82 -9.43 -45.69
N VAL A 1019 38.96 -10.39 -44.78
CA VAL A 1019 38.17 -10.43 -43.53
C VAL A 1019 39.03 -10.05 -42.33
N ASP A 1020 38.54 -9.10 -41.54
CA ASP A 1020 39.17 -8.67 -40.29
C ASP A 1020 38.34 -9.14 -39.08
N TRP A 1021 38.95 -10.07 -38.32
CA TRP A 1021 38.39 -10.67 -37.10
C TRP A 1021 38.90 -10.01 -35.82
N SER A 1022 39.62 -8.89 -35.91
CA SER A 1022 40.25 -8.22 -34.77
C SER A 1022 39.28 -7.42 -33.88
N GLY A 1023 38.00 -7.35 -34.26
CA GLY A 1023 36.96 -6.63 -33.51
C GLY A 1023 36.42 -7.41 -32.31
N LYS A 1024 36.08 -6.73 -31.22
CA LYS A 1024 35.52 -7.38 -30.01
C LYS A 1024 34.16 -8.05 -30.23
N GLN A 1025 33.31 -7.45 -31.06
CA GLN A 1025 31.93 -7.89 -31.28
C GLN A 1025 31.50 -7.86 -32.75
N VAL A 1026 32.33 -7.28 -33.63
CA VAL A 1026 32.02 -7.04 -35.05
C VAL A 1026 33.16 -7.61 -35.89
N VAL A 1027 32.81 -8.28 -36.98
CA VAL A 1027 33.73 -8.77 -38.02
C VAL A 1027 33.54 -7.90 -39.25
N TYR A 1028 34.64 -7.46 -39.87
CA TYR A 1028 34.61 -6.56 -41.02
C TYR A 1028 35.04 -7.30 -42.29
N PHE A 1029 34.31 -7.09 -43.39
CA PHE A 1029 34.61 -7.67 -44.69
C PHE A 1029 34.89 -6.53 -45.67
N TYR A 1030 36.07 -6.55 -46.30
CA TYR A 1030 36.56 -5.55 -47.23
C TYR A 1030 36.66 -6.14 -48.63
N LEU A 1031 36.32 -5.37 -49.67
CA LEU A 1031 36.65 -5.71 -51.05
C LEU A 1031 38.15 -5.47 -51.27
N SER A 1032 38.77 -6.21 -52.19
CA SER A 1032 40.22 -6.32 -52.38
C SER A 1032 40.99 -4.98 -52.43
N ASP A 1033 40.34 -3.92 -52.92
CA ASP A 1033 40.95 -2.59 -53.13
C ASP A 1033 40.33 -1.46 -52.27
N SER A 1034 39.45 -1.77 -51.30
CA SER A 1034 38.73 -0.77 -50.49
C SER A 1034 39.22 -0.69 -49.04
N ALA A 1035 39.48 0.53 -48.58
CA ALA A 1035 39.75 0.82 -47.16
C ALA A 1035 38.49 0.73 -46.28
N GLU A 1036 37.29 0.80 -46.87
CA GLU A 1036 36.02 0.72 -46.16
C GLU A 1036 35.36 -0.66 -46.29
N PRO A 1037 34.75 -1.20 -45.22
CA PRO A 1037 34.10 -2.50 -45.25
C PRO A 1037 32.81 -2.43 -46.09
N TRP A 1038 32.59 -3.45 -46.91
CA TRP A 1038 31.34 -3.61 -47.65
C TRP A 1038 30.27 -4.36 -46.86
N ALA A 1039 30.71 -5.22 -45.93
CA ALA A 1039 29.83 -5.85 -44.97
C ALA A 1039 30.44 -5.84 -43.56
N THR A 1040 29.60 -5.67 -42.55
CA THR A 1040 29.97 -5.90 -41.14
C THR A 1040 29.02 -6.86 -40.48
N VAL A 1041 29.55 -7.74 -39.63
CA VAL A 1041 28.77 -8.81 -38.98
C VAL A 1041 28.95 -8.71 -37.48
N GLN A 1042 27.87 -8.37 -36.76
CA GLN A 1042 27.89 -8.25 -35.30
C GLN A 1042 27.53 -9.59 -34.63
N THR A 1043 28.51 -10.21 -33.98
CA THR A 1043 28.43 -11.62 -33.55
C THR A 1043 28.12 -11.82 -32.06
N LYS A 1044 28.20 -10.78 -31.21
CA LYS A 1044 27.98 -10.91 -29.75
C LYS A 1044 26.62 -10.38 -29.27
N ARG A 1045 25.56 -10.57 -30.07
CA ARG A 1045 24.17 -10.26 -29.71
C ARG A 1045 23.37 -11.52 -29.39
N ARG A 1046 22.49 -11.45 -28.38
CA ARG A 1046 21.75 -12.62 -27.88
C ARG A 1046 20.65 -13.10 -28.83
N GLY A 1047 20.04 -12.17 -29.58
CA GLY A 1047 18.86 -12.41 -30.40
C GLY A 1047 19.13 -12.89 -31.83
N GLY A 1048 20.38 -12.83 -32.29
CA GLY A 1048 20.79 -13.18 -33.65
C GLY A 1048 22.12 -12.51 -34.01
N ILE A 1049 22.63 -12.82 -35.20
CA ILE A 1049 23.75 -12.14 -35.85
C ILE A 1049 23.17 -11.04 -36.74
N ASP A 1050 23.65 -9.82 -36.56
CA ASP A 1050 23.24 -8.68 -37.39
C ASP A 1050 24.29 -8.43 -38.47
N VAL A 1051 23.89 -8.58 -39.73
CA VAL A 1051 24.70 -8.28 -40.91
C VAL A 1051 24.32 -6.90 -41.41
N SER A 1052 25.29 -6.02 -41.58
CA SER A 1052 25.11 -4.73 -42.24
C SER A 1052 25.85 -4.74 -43.57
N LEU A 1053 25.15 -4.53 -44.67
CA LEU A 1053 25.70 -4.35 -46.00
C LEU A 1053 25.66 -2.86 -46.35
N PHE A 1054 26.78 -2.31 -46.81
CA PHE A 1054 26.92 -0.90 -47.15
C PHE A 1054 26.90 -0.73 -48.67
N GLY A 1055 25.99 0.09 -49.21
CA GLY A 1055 25.81 0.26 -50.65
C GLY A 1055 25.42 1.69 -51.05
N THR A 1056 25.29 1.94 -52.36
CA THR A 1056 24.94 3.27 -52.89
C THR A 1056 23.50 3.68 -52.53
N ALA A 1057 23.31 4.94 -52.15
CA ALA A 1057 22.04 5.45 -51.64
C ALA A 1057 20.90 5.37 -52.68
N GLY A 1058 19.71 4.97 -52.25
CA GLY A 1058 18.47 4.95 -53.05
C GLY A 1058 18.31 3.73 -53.96
N ARG A 1059 19.22 2.74 -53.90
CA ARG A 1059 19.27 1.64 -54.88
C ARG A 1059 18.47 0.40 -54.49
N PHE A 1060 18.17 0.20 -53.21
CA PHE A 1060 17.43 -0.96 -52.72
C PHE A 1060 16.12 -0.52 -52.06
N ALA A 1061 14.99 -0.94 -52.61
CA ALA A 1061 13.67 -0.74 -52.01
C ALA A 1061 13.39 -1.81 -50.95
N LEU A 1062 12.67 -1.44 -49.89
CA LEU A 1062 12.36 -2.32 -48.75
C LEU A 1062 11.68 -3.64 -49.18
N GLY A 1063 10.92 -3.63 -50.27
CA GLY A 1063 10.28 -4.82 -50.85
C GLY A 1063 11.25 -5.91 -51.32
N LYS A 1064 12.46 -5.55 -51.77
CA LYS A 1064 13.47 -6.53 -52.24
C LYS A 1064 14.16 -7.30 -51.12
N ILE A 1065 14.06 -6.81 -49.88
CA ILE A 1065 14.65 -7.47 -48.70
C ILE A 1065 13.59 -8.03 -47.75
N ALA A 1066 12.31 -7.97 -48.14
CA ALA A 1066 11.19 -8.41 -47.30
C ALA A 1066 11.19 -9.93 -47.05
N GLY A 1067 11.89 -10.73 -47.86
CA GLY A 1067 12.08 -12.17 -47.61
C GLY A 1067 13.27 -12.50 -46.70
N LEU A 1068 14.17 -11.54 -46.46
CA LEU A 1068 15.51 -11.84 -45.95
C LEU A 1068 15.59 -11.80 -44.42
N GLY A 1069 16.03 -12.90 -43.82
CA GLY A 1069 16.28 -13.00 -42.38
C GLY A 1069 15.05 -12.72 -41.50
N ARG A 1070 15.29 -12.58 -40.20
CA ARG A 1070 14.23 -12.41 -39.19
C ARG A 1070 13.77 -10.96 -39.04
N GLU A 1071 14.72 -10.03 -39.02
CA GLU A 1071 14.46 -8.58 -38.97
C GLU A 1071 15.33 -7.92 -40.04
N ARG A 1072 14.79 -6.90 -40.70
CA ARG A 1072 15.53 -6.12 -41.70
C ARG A 1072 15.16 -4.65 -41.63
N GLU A 1073 16.14 -3.79 -41.84
CA GLU A 1073 15.96 -2.35 -41.96
C GLU A 1073 16.92 -1.78 -43.02
N ILE A 1074 16.47 -0.77 -43.76
CA ILE A 1074 17.34 0.06 -44.60
C ILE A 1074 17.49 1.39 -43.88
N VAL A 1075 18.72 1.73 -43.52
CA VAL A 1075 19.05 3.00 -42.88
C VAL A 1075 19.71 3.90 -43.92
N SER A 1076 18.95 4.88 -44.41
CA SER A 1076 19.43 5.92 -45.32
C SER A 1076 19.76 7.18 -44.53
N THR A 1077 21.03 7.59 -44.52
CA THR A 1077 21.47 8.84 -43.87
C THR A 1077 21.92 9.83 -44.95
N PRO A 1078 21.46 11.10 -44.95
CA PRO A 1078 21.88 12.09 -45.93
C PRO A 1078 23.41 12.21 -45.99
N GLY A 1079 24.00 12.06 -47.18
CA GLY A 1079 25.45 12.14 -47.40
C GLY A 1079 26.25 10.88 -47.02
N LYS A 1080 25.60 9.75 -46.67
CA LYS A 1080 26.26 8.45 -46.43
C LYS A 1080 25.63 7.34 -47.28
N PRO A 1081 26.38 6.26 -47.59
CA PRO A 1081 25.83 5.08 -48.25
C PRO A 1081 24.68 4.46 -47.45
N ASP A 1082 23.70 3.89 -48.14
CA ASP A 1082 22.62 3.14 -47.50
C ASP A 1082 23.18 1.93 -46.76
N GLN A 1083 22.71 1.73 -45.53
CA GLN A 1083 23.07 0.58 -44.72
C GLN A 1083 21.88 -0.37 -44.62
N ILE A 1084 22.01 -1.55 -45.23
CA ILE A 1084 21.00 -2.60 -45.18
C ILE A 1084 21.38 -3.54 -44.04
N LYS A 1085 20.57 -3.58 -42.98
CA LYS A 1085 20.78 -4.45 -41.83
C LYS A 1085 19.82 -5.61 -41.87
N ILE A 1086 20.34 -6.82 -41.69
CA ILE A 1086 19.57 -8.08 -41.69
C ILE A 1086 20.00 -8.89 -40.46
N ARG A 1087 19.03 -9.32 -39.64
CA ARG A 1087 19.25 -10.19 -38.49
C ARG A 1087 19.01 -11.66 -38.86
N LEU A 1088 19.97 -12.52 -38.52
CA LEU A 1088 19.97 -13.95 -38.80
C LEU A 1088 20.15 -14.75 -37.51
N ASP A 1089 19.26 -15.68 -37.20
CA ASP A 1089 19.31 -16.51 -35.99
C ASP A 1089 19.31 -18.02 -36.25
N THR A 1090 18.99 -18.47 -37.47
CA THR A 1090 19.01 -19.89 -37.89
C THR A 1090 19.88 -20.10 -39.13
N ALA A 1091 20.42 -21.31 -39.31
CA ALA A 1091 21.24 -21.64 -40.48
C ALA A 1091 20.43 -21.61 -41.79
N ALA A 1092 19.10 -21.81 -41.70
CA ALA A 1092 18.19 -21.72 -42.83
C ALA A 1092 18.16 -20.32 -43.45
N HIS A 1093 18.19 -19.26 -42.64
CA HIS A 1093 18.19 -17.87 -43.16
C HIS A 1093 19.44 -17.55 -44.00
N VAL A 1094 20.57 -18.19 -43.70
CA VAL A 1094 21.81 -18.02 -44.48
C VAL A 1094 21.81 -18.92 -45.73
N ALA A 1095 21.17 -20.08 -45.63
CA ALA A 1095 21.07 -21.03 -46.73
C ALA A 1095 20.05 -20.61 -47.80
N ASP A 1096 19.16 -19.67 -47.49
CA ASP A 1096 18.14 -19.14 -48.39
C ASP A 1096 18.75 -18.69 -49.74
N PRO A 1097 18.29 -19.27 -50.87
CA PRO A 1097 18.74 -18.88 -52.21
C PRO A 1097 18.55 -17.38 -52.50
N GLU A 1098 17.49 -16.76 -51.97
CA GLU A 1098 17.22 -15.34 -52.19
C GLU A 1098 18.25 -14.47 -51.45
N PHE A 1099 18.63 -14.86 -50.23
CA PHE A 1099 19.68 -14.19 -49.45
C PHE A 1099 21.04 -14.28 -50.13
N LYS A 1100 21.43 -15.47 -50.63
CA LYS A 1100 22.69 -15.65 -51.36
C LYS A 1100 22.74 -14.84 -52.65
N ARG A 1101 21.65 -14.84 -53.42
CA ARG A 1101 21.52 -14.03 -54.63
C ARG A 1101 21.64 -12.54 -54.31
N PHE A 1102 20.98 -12.10 -53.25
CA PHE A 1102 21.00 -10.71 -52.80
C PHE A 1102 22.39 -10.24 -52.39
N ILE A 1103 23.11 -11.02 -51.57
CA ILE A 1103 24.48 -10.69 -51.17
C ILE A 1103 25.40 -10.62 -52.40
N LYS A 1104 25.28 -11.56 -53.34
CA LYS A 1104 26.07 -11.56 -54.58
C LYS A 1104 25.79 -10.33 -55.44
N GLU A 1105 24.51 -9.99 -55.67
CA GLU A 1105 24.11 -8.78 -56.40
C GLU A 1105 24.60 -7.50 -55.70
N HIS A 1106 24.63 -7.48 -54.36
CA HIS A 1106 25.14 -6.36 -53.58
C HIS A 1106 26.66 -6.24 -53.65
N ALA A 1107 27.39 -7.36 -53.66
CA ALA A 1107 28.85 -7.40 -53.75
C ALA A 1107 29.37 -6.98 -55.15
N GLU A 1108 28.75 -7.47 -56.23
CA GLU A 1108 29.16 -7.17 -57.61
C GLU A 1108 28.91 -5.70 -58.04
N ARG A 1109 28.02 -5.00 -57.33
CA ARG A 1109 27.57 -3.64 -57.68
C ARG A 1109 28.15 -2.55 -56.80
N LYS A 1110 29.01 -2.90 -55.86
CA LYS A 1110 29.80 -2.00 -55.03
C LYS A 1110 31.21 -1.93 -55.59
#